data_AF-A0A7S0T3A0-F1
#
_entry.id   AF-A0A7S0T3A0-F1
#
_cell.length_a   1.000
_cell.length_b   1.000
_cell.length_c   1.000
_cell.angle_alpha   90.00
_cell.angle_beta   90.00
_cell.angle_gamma   90.00
#
_symmetry.space_group_name_H-M   'P 1'
#
loop_
_entity.id
_entity.type
_entity.pdbx_description
1 polymer ?
#
loop_
_entity_poly.entity_id
_entity_poly.type
_entity_poly.pdbx_seq_one_letter_code
_entity_poly.pdbx_strand_id
1 'polypeptide(L)'
;TGRDVFPVVHAYGTNGIITQVEIPLARAQPWWDVVATFPTLTAAASFALDVGEAPALVARQVSVHQAPTFAHHLSDTPLGQRLAAHDATRPQQIEHAEHQHVVLAQIAGSSAGQLARLVEDVGGEVRWVERSEDAVVPLYEYAWNHTTLHALKQNKHLTYLQAAMEPGACLELVRAVEHSPFGVDELVQHLEVVRFGGRVGFASLALLTPKGTSKECRADRLVEIMRWHEARGIHVFNPHTHVLEDGGMKQTDWAQLGFKTGADPGGVLNPGKMRAWEEGRATSEVSDPKGSFSAAYRLAQNDVVLGTGMETVPAPATSGGDGGDDSRGAPNRDEGNSPSSGGRQSPSRSRLWAEWTTADFASADLRDAVAVLPLGAVEAHGPHLPLGVDAMHNHALLSLALQSLPPHVTALALPPLDIGVSCEHHGFAGTVGLRPETAAATWAEIGACVARAGIRKLILYNSHGGNHALAEVVARRLRLEHDMVVVLALNLGCLDSEVGDGEGCAMHEMFPADELRFGIHGGAVETSVMLHLRPDLVHMSRAQRFESSAAVLLKSSAASASEIESSPPPPGEGGGEGGHKKSAGGAGASRPGLLQKHALGFGVKTGWLSQDLNPHGVVGDAADADAARGKTLVEAAAAGLTQLIVELHGTDAFDWTTGNVPLYPPQGPRK
;
A
#
# COMPACT_ATOMS: atom_id res chain seq x y z
N THR A 1 -13.31 22.73 5.67
CA THR A 1 -12.92 21.31 5.56
C THR A 1 -12.41 21.02 4.16
N GLY A 2 -11.65 19.96 3.92
CA GLY A 2 -11.09 19.68 2.58
C GLY A 2 -12.12 19.52 1.46
N ARG A 3 -13.40 19.27 1.79
CA ARG A 3 -14.48 19.13 0.79
C ARG A 3 -15.01 20.47 0.26
N ASP A 4 -14.90 21.54 1.04
CA ASP A 4 -15.41 22.87 0.67
C ASP A 4 -14.56 23.55 -0.41
N VAL A 5 -13.36 23.02 -0.68
CA VAL A 5 -12.45 23.53 -1.72
C VAL A 5 -12.89 23.08 -3.12
N PHE A 6 -13.56 21.93 -3.25
CA PHE A 6 -13.84 21.30 -4.54
C PHE A 6 -14.73 22.13 -5.49
N PRO A 7 -15.73 22.90 -5.03
CA PRO A 7 -16.48 23.81 -5.90
C PRO A 7 -15.63 24.96 -6.46
N VAL A 8 -14.49 25.25 -5.84
CA VAL A 8 -13.60 26.38 -6.15
C VAL A 8 -12.36 25.94 -6.94
N VAL A 9 -11.81 24.76 -6.66
CA VAL A 9 -10.71 24.16 -7.42
C VAL A 9 -11.24 23.67 -8.77
N HIS A 10 -10.46 23.83 -9.83
CA HIS A 10 -10.91 23.56 -11.21
C HIS A 10 -12.10 24.42 -11.67
N ALA A 11 -12.40 25.53 -10.99
CA ALA A 11 -13.31 26.56 -11.50
C ALA A 11 -12.73 27.35 -12.68
N TYR A 12 -11.48 27.09 -13.10
CA TYR A 12 -10.78 27.79 -14.18
C TYR A 12 -10.94 29.33 -14.18
N GLY A 13 -11.08 29.92 -12.99
CA GLY A 13 -11.28 31.35 -12.79
C GLY A 13 -12.70 31.87 -13.05
N THR A 14 -13.72 31.04 -13.28
CA THR A 14 -15.09 31.50 -13.56
C THR A 14 -15.93 31.81 -12.32
N ASN A 15 -15.56 31.28 -11.16
CA ASN A 15 -16.53 31.17 -10.05
C ASN A 15 -16.26 32.09 -8.84
N GLY A 16 -15.10 32.74 -8.71
CA GLY A 16 -14.82 33.57 -7.53
C GLY A 16 -13.34 33.86 -7.28
N ILE A 17 -13.06 34.57 -6.18
CA ILE A 17 -11.72 34.85 -5.65
C ILE A 17 -11.57 34.07 -4.33
N ILE A 18 -10.49 33.29 -4.21
CA ILE A 18 -10.14 32.64 -2.93
C ILE A 18 -9.52 33.69 -2.01
N THR A 19 -10.21 34.05 -0.93
CA THR A 19 -9.72 35.02 0.06
C THR A 19 -9.03 34.38 1.25
N GLN A 20 -9.34 33.11 1.53
CA GLN A 20 -8.73 32.31 2.59
C GLN A 20 -8.73 30.84 2.21
N VAL A 21 -7.64 30.13 2.55
CA VAL A 21 -7.53 28.68 2.39
C VAL A 21 -6.90 28.09 3.65
N GLU A 22 -7.44 26.98 4.13
CA GLU A 22 -6.84 26.16 5.18
C GLU A 22 -6.27 24.91 4.52
N ILE A 23 -4.96 24.70 4.64
CA ILE A 23 -4.25 23.62 3.97
C ILE A 23 -3.75 22.64 5.03
N PRO A 24 -4.09 21.34 4.93
CA PRO A 24 -3.51 20.35 5.81
C PRO A 24 -1.99 20.27 5.57
N LEU A 25 -1.21 20.32 6.64
CA LEU A 25 0.23 20.20 6.57
C LEU A 25 0.65 18.73 6.68
N ALA A 26 1.68 18.36 5.93
CA ALA A 26 2.41 17.11 6.10
C ALA A 26 3.77 17.39 6.75
N ARG A 27 4.39 16.35 7.30
CA ARG A 27 5.77 16.45 7.82
C ARG A 27 6.70 16.89 6.68
N ALA A 28 7.56 17.87 6.97
CA ALA A 28 8.60 18.28 6.03
C ALA A 28 9.55 17.11 5.76
N GLN A 29 9.74 16.81 4.47
CA GLN A 29 10.59 15.74 3.97
C GLN A 29 11.64 16.38 3.05
N PRO A 30 12.94 16.09 3.22
CA PRO A 30 13.94 16.49 2.25
C PRO A 30 13.75 15.71 0.95
N TRP A 31 13.73 16.42 -0.16
CA TRP A 31 13.56 15.86 -1.49
C TRP A 31 14.90 15.74 -2.22
N TRP A 32 14.99 14.70 -3.04
CA TRP A 32 16.12 14.40 -3.90
C TRP A 32 15.65 14.36 -5.33
N ASP A 33 16.37 15.09 -6.16
CA ASP A 33 16.20 15.19 -7.59
C ASP A 33 17.04 14.09 -8.26
N VAL A 34 16.35 13.21 -9.00
CA VAL A 34 16.95 12.13 -9.77
C VAL A 34 16.68 12.36 -11.25
N VAL A 35 17.75 12.30 -12.04
CA VAL A 35 17.67 12.33 -13.50
C VAL A 35 18.17 11.00 -14.05
N ALA A 36 17.31 10.31 -14.79
CA ALA A 36 17.61 9.04 -15.45
C ALA A 36 17.35 9.13 -16.94
N THR A 37 18.15 8.42 -17.73
CA THR A 37 17.97 8.32 -19.19
C THR A 37 17.64 6.90 -19.61
N PHE A 38 16.91 6.77 -20.71
CA PHE A 38 16.43 5.48 -21.21
C PHE A 38 16.60 5.38 -22.73
N PRO A 39 16.87 4.17 -23.25
CA PRO A 39 17.07 3.95 -24.67
C PRO A 39 15.78 3.99 -25.49
N THR A 40 14.61 3.82 -24.86
CA THR A 40 13.30 3.85 -25.53
C THR A 40 12.27 4.60 -24.69
N LEU A 41 11.29 5.25 -25.33
CA LEU A 41 10.20 5.91 -24.61
C LEU A 41 9.37 4.91 -23.81
N THR A 42 9.18 3.70 -24.34
CA THR A 42 8.44 2.64 -23.64
C THR A 42 9.14 2.25 -22.34
N ALA A 43 10.47 2.13 -22.31
CA ALA A 43 11.21 1.84 -21.07
C ALA A 43 11.07 2.97 -20.06
N ALA A 44 11.22 4.24 -20.50
CA ALA A 44 11.04 5.41 -19.65
C ALA A 44 9.62 5.50 -19.06
N ALA A 45 8.60 5.24 -19.88
CA ALA A 45 7.21 5.26 -19.47
C ALA A 45 6.88 4.09 -18.54
N SER A 46 7.37 2.87 -18.81
CA SER A 46 7.18 1.72 -17.93
C SER A 46 7.77 1.99 -16.55
N PHE A 47 9.02 2.45 -16.50
CA PHE A 47 9.68 2.83 -15.26
C PHE A 47 8.89 3.89 -14.49
N ALA A 48 8.39 4.93 -15.17
CA ALA A 48 7.63 5.98 -14.51
C ALA A 48 6.30 5.48 -13.91
N LEU A 49 5.62 4.54 -14.58
CA LEU A 49 4.45 3.86 -14.02
C LEU A 49 4.83 2.98 -12.82
N ASP A 50 5.91 2.21 -12.92
CA ASP A 50 6.41 1.35 -11.84
C ASP A 50 6.75 2.17 -10.59
N VAL A 51 7.39 3.34 -10.75
CA VAL A 51 7.66 4.27 -9.64
C VAL A 51 6.36 4.82 -9.05
N GLY A 52 5.38 5.15 -9.89
CA GLY A 52 4.08 5.63 -9.41
C GLY A 52 3.28 4.58 -8.65
N GLU A 53 3.39 3.29 -9.03
CA GLU A 53 2.69 2.17 -8.40
C GLU A 53 3.44 1.60 -7.18
N ALA A 54 4.76 1.79 -7.09
CA ALA A 54 5.58 1.25 -6.01
C ALA A 54 5.27 1.91 -4.65
N PRO A 55 4.60 1.22 -3.71
CA PRO A 55 4.22 1.81 -2.42
C PRO A 55 5.43 2.08 -1.51
N ALA A 56 6.57 1.43 -1.78
CA ALA A 56 7.82 1.62 -1.05
C ALA A 56 8.63 2.85 -1.52
N LEU A 57 8.28 3.42 -2.68
CA LEU A 57 8.94 4.62 -3.20
C LEU A 57 8.15 5.86 -2.80
N VAL A 58 8.75 6.70 -1.95
CA VAL A 58 8.17 7.99 -1.61
C VAL A 58 8.56 8.98 -2.68
N ALA A 59 7.70 9.14 -3.70
CA ALA A 59 7.86 10.08 -4.79
C ALA A 59 6.90 11.28 -4.63
N ARG A 60 7.41 12.48 -4.91
CA ARG A 60 6.59 13.71 -5.01
C ARG A 60 6.16 13.98 -6.45
N GLN A 61 7.04 13.69 -7.40
CA GLN A 61 6.87 14.02 -8.81
C GLN A 61 7.67 13.03 -9.65
N VAL A 62 7.09 12.58 -10.76
CA VAL A 62 7.78 11.82 -11.80
C VAL A 62 7.25 12.28 -13.16
N SER A 63 8.16 12.69 -14.04
CA SER A 63 7.83 13.15 -15.40
C SER A 63 8.73 12.48 -16.44
N VAL A 64 8.15 12.05 -17.55
CA VAL A 64 8.85 11.45 -18.70
C VAL A 64 8.92 12.45 -19.84
N HIS A 65 10.11 12.66 -20.39
CA HIS A 65 10.38 13.57 -21.49
C HIS A 65 10.90 12.75 -22.67
N GLN A 66 10.13 12.74 -23.76
CA GLN A 66 10.53 12.04 -24.98
C GLN A 66 11.72 12.76 -25.64
N ALA A 67 12.72 12.01 -26.11
CA ALA A 67 13.74 12.58 -26.99
C ALA A 67 13.07 13.14 -28.28
N PRO A 68 13.47 14.31 -28.79
CA PRO A 68 14.65 15.10 -28.41
C PRO A 68 14.32 16.33 -27.54
N THR A 69 13.43 16.24 -26.54
CA THR A 69 12.99 17.39 -25.72
C THR A 69 14.15 18.25 -25.21
N PHE A 70 15.15 17.62 -24.59
CA PHE A 70 16.30 18.34 -24.02
C PHE A 70 17.32 18.81 -25.07
N ALA A 71 17.43 18.10 -26.19
CA ALA A 71 18.29 18.53 -27.30
C ALA A 71 17.69 19.69 -28.12
N HIS A 72 16.36 19.80 -28.22
CA HIS A 72 15.70 20.74 -29.14
C HIS A 72 14.92 21.85 -28.43
N HIS A 73 14.08 21.52 -27.46
CA HIS A 73 13.14 22.47 -26.86
C HIS A 73 13.63 23.07 -25.55
N LEU A 74 14.56 22.38 -24.88
CA LEU A 74 15.11 22.76 -23.58
C LEU A 74 16.65 22.88 -23.61
N SER A 75 17.26 22.99 -24.80
CA SER A 75 18.72 22.97 -24.97
C SER A 75 19.43 24.11 -24.24
N ASP A 76 18.89 25.33 -24.30
CA ASP A 76 19.44 26.50 -23.59
C ASP A 76 19.11 26.55 -22.09
N THR A 77 18.46 25.53 -21.53
CA THR A 77 18.18 25.49 -20.09
C THR A 77 19.37 24.91 -19.31
N PRO A 78 19.56 25.27 -18.03
CA PRO A 78 20.63 24.68 -17.21
C PRO A 78 20.63 23.14 -17.22
N LEU A 79 19.45 22.50 -17.13
CA LEU A 79 19.32 21.05 -17.22
C LEU A 79 19.68 20.51 -18.61
N GLY A 80 19.22 21.15 -19.68
CA GLY A 80 19.56 20.76 -21.06
C GLY A 80 21.07 20.84 -21.33
N GLN A 81 21.71 21.93 -20.90
CA GLN A 81 23.17 22.11 -21.00
C GLN A 81 23.94 21.08 -20.17
N ARG A 82 23.44 20.71 -18.99
CA ARG A 82 24.05 19.67 -18.14
C ARG A 82 23.92 18.28 -18.76
N LEU A 83 22.81 17.98 -19.42
CA LEU A 83 22.63 16.73 -20.17
C LEU A 83 23.54 16.64 -21.40
N ALA A 84 23.79 17.78 -22.06
CA ALA A 84 24.71 17.89 -23.19
C ALA A 84 26.21 17.85 -22.82
N ALA A 85 26.53 18.09 -21.55
CA ALA A 85 27.91 18.14 -21.09
C ALA A 85 28.50 16.72 -21.00
N HIS A 86 29.69 16.54 -21.57
CA HIS A 86 30.47 15.32 -21.42
C HIS A 86 31.22 15.30 -20.07
N ASP A 87 30.94 14.31 -19.21
CA ASP A 87 31.70 14.09 -17.96
C ASP A 87 32.97 13.27 -18.24
N ALA A 88 34.10 13.96 -18.40
CA ALA A 88 35.41 13.33 -18.62
C ALA A 88 35.87 12.42 -17.47
N THR A 89 35.25 12.51 -16.28
CA THR A 89 35.58 11.67 -15.13
C THR A 89 34.79 10.36 -15.07
N ARG A 90 33.74 10.22 -15.90
CA ARG A 90 32.91 9.01 -16.00
C ARG A 90 32.76 8.58 -17.47
N PRO A 91 33.80 8.02 -18.10
CA PRO A 91 33.80 7.65 -19.52
C PRO A 91 32.83 6.52 -19.91
N GLN A 92 32.14 5.90 -18.94
CA GLN A 92 31.08 4.91 -19.19
C GLN A 92 29.69 5.54 -19.35
N GLN A 93 29.55 6.84 -19.05
CA GLN A 93 28.32 7.57 -19.29
C GLN A 93 28.08 7.73 -20.79
N ILE A 94 26.83 7.54 -21.22
CA ILE A 94 26.45 7.76 -22.62
C ILE A 94 26.73 9.23 -22.99
N GLU A 95 27.56 9.43 -24.02
CA GLU A 95 27.76 10.74 -24.64
C GLU A 95 26.42 11.21 -25.24
N HIS A 96 26.10 12.50 -25.05
CA HIS A 96 24.88 13.14 -25.53
C HIS A 96 23.55 12.62 -24.93
N ALA A 97 23.43 12.67 -23.59
CA ALA A 97 22.22 12.28 -22.87
C ALA A 97 20.97 13.12 -23.23
N GLU A 98 21.15 14.34 -23.73
CA GLU A 98 20.11 15.22 -24.26
C GLU A 98 19.32 14.63 -25.45
N HIS A 99 19.92 13.64 -26.14
CA HIS A 99 19.28 12.90 -27.24
C HIS A 99 18.56 11.63 -26.77
N GLN A 100 18.53 11.34 -25.47
CA GLN A 100 17.82 10.19 -24.89
C GLN A 100 16.47 10.57 -24.29
N HIS A 101 15.64 9.57 -23.99
CA HIS A 101 14.41 9.78 -23.21
C HIS A 101 14.80 10.01 -21.76
N VAL A 102 14.27 11.05 -21.14
CA VAL A 102 14.67 11.48 -19.80
C VAL A 102 13.50 11.32 -18.84
N VAL A 103 13.75 10.70 -17.68
CA VAL A 103 12.82 10.72 -16.56
C VAL A 103 13.39 11.60 -15.46
N LEU A 104 12.58 12.54 -15.01
CA LEU A 104 12.87 13.38 -13.86
C LEU A 104 12.01 12.88 -12.71
N ALA A 105 12.62 12.57 -11.58
CA ALA A 105 11.91 12.13 -10.39
C ALA A 105 12.37 12.94 -9.17
N GLN A 106 11.41 13.43 -8.39
CA GLN A 106 11.67 13.99 -7.07
C GLN A 106 11.20 12.99 -6.01
N ILE A 107 12.14 12.45 -5.24
CA ILE A 107 11.90 11.33 -4.30
C ILE A 107 12.48 11.62 -2.91
N ALA A 108 12.05 10.86 -1.90
CA ALA A 108 12.73 10.82 -0.62
C ALA A 108 14.14 10.25 -0.77
N GLY A 109 15.09 10.75 0.02
CA GLY A 109 16.46 10.22 0.00
C GLY A 109 16.55 8.72 0.30
N SER A 110 15.65 8.21 1.16
CA SER A 110 15.54 6.77 1.45
C SER A 110 15.15 5.91 0.25
N SER A 111 14.54 6.51 -0.78
CA SER A 111 14.06 5.82 -1.97
C SER A 111 15.09 5.82 -3.13
N ALA A 112 16.22 6.52 -2.99
CA ALA A 112 17.18 6.69 -4.08
C ALA A 112 17.83 5.37 -4.55
N GLY A 113 18.21 4.50 -3.61
CA GLY A 113 18.81 3.20 -3.95
C GLY A 113 17.81 2.26 -4.64
N GLN A 114 16.56 2.24 -4.19
CA GLN A 114 15.49 1.44 -4.79
C GLN A 114 15.15 1.93 -6.20
N LEU A 115 15.04 3.25 -6.37
CA LEU A 115 14.78 3.86 -7.68
C LEU A 115 15.94 3.57 -8.66
N ALA A 116 17.19 3.71 -8.23
CA ALA A 116 18.35 3.40 -9.07
C ALA A 116 18.31 1.95 -9.57
N ARG A 117 17.88 1.01 -8.71
CA ARG A 117 17.72 -0.39 -9.10
C ARG A 117 16.62 -0.58 -10.16
N LEU A 118 15.47 0.07 -10.00
CA LEU A 118 14.40 0.03 -11.01
C LEU A 118 14.83 0.62 -12.35
N VAL A 119 15.65 1.68 -12.33
CA VAL A 119 16.23 2.25 -13.55
C VAL A 119 17.09 1.20 -14.28
N GLU A 120 17.96 0.49 -13.56
CA GLU A 120 18.80 -0.58 -14.12
C GLU A 120 17.96 -1.74 -14.69
N ASP A 121 16.91 -2.17 -13.99
CA ASP A 121 16.10 -3.33 -14.36
C ASP A 121 15.37 -3.15 -15.71
N VAL A 122 15.11 -1.91 -16.14
CA VAL A 122 14.54 -1.59 -17.47
C VAL A 122 15.57 -1.05 -18.48
N GLY A 123 16.86 -1.18 -18.16
CA GLY A 123 17.96 -0.78 -19.04
C GLY A 123 18.16 0.74 -19.16
N GLY A 124 17.71 1.51 -18.18
CA GLY A 124 18.03 2.93 -18.05
C GLY A 124 19.34 3.18 -17.29
N GLU A 125 19.76 4.43 -17.24
CA GLU A 125 20.95 4.88 -16.52
C GLU A 125 20.62 6.07 -15.63
N VAL A 126 20.96 5.99 -14.34
CA VAL A 126 20.91 7.16 -13.44
C VAL A 126 22.07 8.08 -13.74
N ARG A 127 21.79 9.32 -14.15
CA ARG A 127 22.79 10.32 -14.51
C ARG A 127 23.35 11.02 -13.28
N TRP A 128 22.46 11.50 -12.42
CA TRP A 128 22.82 12.01 -11.11
C TRP A 128 21.63 12.01 -10.15
N VAL A 129 21.98 12.09 -8.86
CA VAL A 129 21.07 12.21 -7.73
C VAL A 129 21.62 13.33 -6.84
N GLU A 130 20.81 14.35 -6.58
CA GLU A 130 21.21 15.48 -5.72
C GLU A 130 20.03 15.95 -4.87
N ARG A 131 20.29 16.65 -3.76
CA ARG A 131 19.20 17.21 -2.96
C ARG A 131 18.56 18.36 -3.72
N SER A 132 17.22 18.39 -3.76
CA SER A 132 16.49 19.42 -4.51
C SER A 132 16.78 20.85 -4.00
N GLU A 133 17.13 20.99 -2.71
CA GLU A 133 17.50 22.28 -2.09
C GLU A 133 18.90 22.76 -2.52
N ASP A 134 19.77 21.83 -2.91
CA ASP A 134 21.15 22.11 -3.35
C ASP A 134 21.21 22.33 -4.87
N ALA A 135 20.14 22.00 -5.60
CA ALA A 135 20.06 22.16 -7.05
C ALA A 135 19.98 23.64 -7.44
N VAL A 136 20.75 24.03 -8.47
CA VAL A 136 20.72 25.40 -9.02
C VAL A 136 19.32 25.76 -9.53
N VAL A 137 18.66 24.80 -10.17
CA VAL A 137 17.26 24.87 -10.57
C VAL A 137 16.61 23.54 -10.15
N PRO A 138 15.66 23.55 -9.20
CA PRO A 138 14.98 22.32 -8.79
C PRO A 138 14.25 21.63 -9.94
N LEU A 139 14.20 20.29 -9.95
CA LEU A 139 13.60 19.52 -11.05
C LEU A 139 12.11 19.79 -11.26
N TYR A 140 11.38 20.28 -10.25
CA TYR A 140 9.98 20.65 -10.42
C TYR A 140 9.76 21.83 -11.38
N GLU A 141 10.80 22.61 -11.68
CA GLU A 141 10.77 23.65 -12.72
C GLU A 141 10.82 23.06 -14.15
N TYR A 142 11.05 21.76 -14.29
CA TYR A 142 11.06 21.03 -15.56
C TYR A 142 9.93 20.01 -15.66
N ALA A 143 8.88 20.19 -14.86
CA ALA A 143 7.67 19.38 -14.90
C ALA A 143 6.43 20.26 -15.07
N TRP A 144 5.32 19.59 -15.33
CA TRP A 144 4.05 20.21 -15.64
C TRP A 144 4.21 21.27 -16.75
N ASN A 145 3.45 22.36 -16.69
CA ASN A 145 3.53 23.41 -17.70
C ASN A 145 4.82 24.26 -17.61
N HIS A 146 5.69 24.04 -16.63
CA HIS A 146 6.96 24.78 -16.56
C HIS A 146 7.87 24.36 -17.73
N THR A 147 7.83 23.08 -18.14
CA THR A 147 8.47 22.58 -19.36
C THR A 147 8.03 23.38 -20.59
N THR A 148 6.73 23.62 -20.75
CA THR A 148 6.19 24.43 -21.84
C THR A 148 6.67 25.88 -21.77
N LEU A 149 6.73 26.46 -20.56
CA LEU A 149 7.23 27.83 -20.37
C LEU A 149 8.70 27.95 -20.77
N HIS A 150 9.54 26.96 -20.44
CA HIS A 150 10.93 26.90 -20.89
C HIS A 150 11.01 26.79 -22.42
N ALA A 151 10.24 25.89 -23.03
CA ALA A 151 10.22 25.70 -24.48
C ALA A 151 9.75 26.97 -25.24
N LEU A 152 8.73 27.67 -24.73
CA LEU A 152 8.23 28.92 -25.30
C LEU A 152 9.23 30.09 -25.20
N LYS A 153 10.22 30.04 -24.30
CA LYS A 153 11.29 31.04 -24.26
C LYS A 153 12.25 30.87 -25.45
N GLN A 154 12.47 29.64 -25.91
CA GLN A 154 13.33 29.32 -27.05
C GLN A 154 12.59 29.41 -28.39
N ASN A 155 11.37 28.89 -28.46
CA ASN A 155 10.56 28.89 -29.68
C ASN A 155 9.16 29.47 -29.45
N LYS A 156 8.92 30.68 -29.97
CA LYS A 156 7.62 31.37 -29.87
C LYS A 156 6.52 30.78 -30.75
N HIS A 157 6.85 29.85 -31.65
CA HIS A 157 5.89 29.15 -32.50
C HIS A 157 5.45 27.80 -31.92
N LEU A 158 6.05 27.38 -30.81
CA LEU A 158 5.64 26.18 -30.09
C LEU A 158 4.32 26.43 -29.35
N THR A 159 3.54 25.37 -29.20
CA THR A 159 2.41 25.30 -28.28
C THR A 159 2.42 23.95 -27.57
N TYR A 160 1.38 23.59 -26.84
CA TYR A 160 1.31 22.32 -26.12
C TYR A 160 -0.10 21.75 -26.11
N LEU A 161 -0.22 20.45 -25.89
CA LEU A 161 -1.49 19.76 -25.79
C LEU A 161 -1.62 19.10 -24.42
N GLN A 162 -2.67 19.44 -23.69
CA GLN A 162 -3.06 18.70 -22.49
C GLN A 162 -3.94 17.52 -22.89
N ALA A 163 -3.58 16.34 -22.42
CA ALA A 163 -4.38 15.14 -22.60
C ALA A 163 -4.25 14.20 -21.40
N ALA A 164 -5.21 13.32 -21.19
CA ALA A 164 -5.10 12.21 -20.24
C ALA A 164 -5.19 10.88 -20.97
N MET A 165 -4.37 9.93 -20.53
CA MET A 165 -4.38 8.55 -21.00
C MET A 165 -5.06 7.66 -19.97
N GLU A 166 -5.86 6.71 -20.45
CA GLU A 166 -6.49 5.69 -19.60
C GLU A 166 -5.42 4.90 -18.82
N PRO A 167 -5.46 4.84 -17.48
CA PRO A 167 -4.49 4.09 -16.67
C PRO A 167 -4.23 2.67 -17.17
N GLY A 168 -5.29 1.94 -17.57
CA GLY A 168 -5.18 0.57 -18.06
C GLY A 168 -4.54 0.40 -19.44
N ALA A 169 -4.40 1.49 -20.22
CA ALA A 169 -3.89 1.47 -21.59
C ALA A 169 -2.69 2.39 -21.82
N CYS A 170 -2.10 2.97 -20.75
CA CYS A 170 -1.07 4.00 -20.83
C CYS A 170 0.09 3.65 -21.77
N LEU A 171 0.73 2.48 -21.61
CA LEU A 171 1.88 2.10 -22.45
C LEU A 171 1.51 1.88 -23.92
N GLU A 172 0.31 1.38 -24.21
CA GLU A 172 -0.18 1.25 -25.58
C GLU A 172 -0.40 2.62 -26.23
N LEU A 173 -1.04 3.53 -25.50
CA LEU A 173 -1.32 4.89 -25.97
C LEU A 173 -0.03 5.71 -26.15
N VAL A 174 0.94 5.59 -25.25
CA VAL A 174 2.28 6.20 -25.38
C VAL A 174 2.95 5.73 -26.67
N ARG A 175 2.94 4.41 -26.95
CA ARG A 175 3.48 3.85 -28.21
C ARG A 175 2.72 4.34 -29.43
N ALA A 176 1.39 4.45 -29.35
CA ALA A 176 0.57 4.94 -30.46
C ALA A 176 0.93 6.39 -30.83
N VAL A 177 1.13 7.25 -29.83
CA VAL A 177 1.52 8.65 -30.03
C VAL A 177 2.96 8.76 -30.56
N GLU A 178 3.88 7.95 -30.03
CA GLU A 178 5.27 7.88 -30.51
C GLU A 178 5.36 7.53 -32.00
N HIS A 179 4.52 6.61 -32.48
CA HIS A 179 4.45 6.18 -33.88
C HIS A 179 3.36 6.92 -34.68
N SER A 180 2.93 8.09 -34.20
CA SER A 180 1.91 8.89 -34.86
C SER A 180 2.41 9.48 -36.20
N PRO A 181 1.51 9.84 -37.13
CA PRO A 181 1.91 10.43 -38.42
C PRO A 181 2.51 11.84 -38.30
N PHE A 182 2.50 12.45 -37.12
CA PHE A 182 3.05 13.79 -36.88
C PHE A 182 4.58 13.76 -36.73
N GLY A 183 5.10 12.69 -36.11
CA GLY A 183 6.52 12.53 -35.80
C GLY A 183 7.04 13.49 -34.73
N VAL A 184 8.25 13.22 -34.25
CA VAL A 184 8.88 13.97 -33.15
C VAL A 184 9.20 15.44 -33.47
N ASP A 185 9.25 15.84 -34.74
CA ASP A 185 9.46 17.25 -35.09
C ASP A 185 8.23 18.14 -34.86
N GLU A 186 7.04 17.52 -34.83
CA GLU A 186 5.76 18.22 -34.70
C GLU A 186 5.08 17.92 -33.37
N LEU A 187 5.27 16.72 -32.81
CA LEU A 187 4.70 16.27 -31.54
C LEU A 187 5.73 15.50 -30.73
N VAL A 188 6.12 16.06 -29.58
CA VAL A 188 7.01 15.41 -28.61
C VAL A 188 6.27 15.18 -27.30
N GLN A 189 6.27 13.95 -26.79
CA GLN A 189 5.59 13.63 -25.54
C GLN A 189 6.34 14.14 -24.33
N HIS A 190 5.56 14.71 -23.40
CA HIS A 190 5.94 15.02 -22.03
C HIS A 190 4.83 14.47 -21.15
N LEU A 191 5.14 13.50 -20.29
CA LEU A 191 4.15 12.73 -19.54
C LEU A 191 4.37 12.92 -18.04
N GLU A 192 3.32 13.35 -17.35
CA GLU A 192 3.29 13.45 -15.90
C GLU A 192 2.62 12.23 -15.32
N VAL A 193 3.26 11.60 -14.32
CA VAL A 193 2.67 10.49 -13.59
C VAL A 193 1.60 11.03 -12.65
N VAL A 194 0.36 10.56 -12.83
CA VAL A 194 -0.81 10.99 -12.06
C VAL A 194 -1.57 9.78 -11.56
N ARG A 195 -2.10 9.88 -10.33
CA ARG A 195 -2.99 8.86 -9.77
C ARG A 195 -4.46 9.25 -9.99
N PHE A 196 -5.11 8.60 -10.95
CA PHE A 196 -6.51 8.76 -11.30
C PHE A 196 -7.38 7.76 -10.53
N GLY A 197 -8.12 8.22 -9.52
CA GLY A 197 -8.99 7.33 -8.76
C GLY A 197 -8.27 6.17 -8.08
N GLY A 198 -7.02 6.37 -7.70
CA GLY A 198 -6.17 5.33 -7.10
C GLY A 198 -5.31 4.56 -8.10
N ARG A 199 -5.58 4.64 -9.41
CA ARG A 199 -4.80 3.96 -10.47
C ARG A 199 -3.75 4.90 -11.05
N VAL A 200 -2.53 4.43 -11.29
CA VAL A 200 -1.48 5.27 -11.86
C VAL A 200 -1.62 5.32 -13.38
N GLY A 201 -1.47 6.52 -13.95
CA GLY A 201 -1.48 6.73 -15.39
C GLY A 201 -0.76 8.03 -15.77
N PHE A 202 -0.95 8.48 -17.00
CA PHE A 202 -0.29 9.68 -17.52
C PHE A 202 -1.27 10.82 -17.83
N ALA A 203 -0.91 12.02 -17.36
CA ALA A 203 -1.34 13.26 -17.98
C ALA A 203 -0.26 13.70 -18.97
N SER A 204 -0.61 13.83 -20.24
CA SER A 204 0.29 14.30 -21.29
C SER A 204 0.22 15.82 -21.42
N LEU A 205 1.40 16.43 -21.56
CA LEU A 205 1.67 17.84 -21.81
C LEU A 205 2.55 17.99 -23.05
N ALA A 206 2.22 17.21 -24.10
CA ALA A 206 3.01 17.12 -25.31
C ALA A 206 3.31 18.52 -25.89
N LEU A 207 4.58 18.74 -26.24
CA LEU A 207 5.03 19.95 -26.91
C LEU A 207 4.73 19.81 -28.41
N LEU A 208 4.10 20.83 -28.98
CA LEU A 208 3.65 20.85 -30.36
C LEU A 208 4.32 21.96 -31.16
N THR A 209 4.80 21.62 -32.35
CA THR A 209 5.22 22.59 -33.37
C THR A 209 4.40 22.35 -34.64
N PRO A 210 3.11 22.72 -34.67
CA PRO A 210 2.23 22.40 -35.80
C PRO A 210 2.80 22.95 -37.11
N LYS A 211 2.84 22.11 -38.13
CA LYS A 211 3.34 22.48 -39.46
C LYS A 211 2.34 23.40 -40.17
N GLY A 212 2.85 24.38 -40.90
CA GLY A 212 2.05 25.31 -41.68
C GLY A 212 2.75 26.65 -41.86
N THR A 213 2.55 27.28 -43.01
CA THR A 213 3.15 28.58 -43.35
C THR A 213 2.37 29.77 -42.82
N SER A 214 1.05 29.61 -42.62
CA SER A 214 0.18 30.62 -42.01
C SER A 214 -0.27 30.25 -40.60
N LYS A 215 -0.91 31.19 -39.89
CA LYS A 215 -1.49 30.94 -38.57
C LYS A 215 -2.68 29.98 -38.68
N GLU A 216 -3.47 30.13 -39.73
CA GLU A 216 -4.67 29.34 -40.01
C GLU A 216 -4.30 27.87 -40.30
N CYS A 217 -3.30 27.63 -41.16
CA CYS A 217 -2.84 26.27 -41.44
C CYS A 217 -2.33 25.55 -40.17
N ARG A 218 -1.64 26.28 -39.27
CA ARG A 218 -1.17 25.72 -38.00
C ARG A 218 -2.33 25.42 -37.04
N ALA A 219 -3.36 26.25 -37.04
CA ALA A 219 -4.58 26.00 -36.25
C ALA A 219 -5.35 24.77 -36.78
N ASP A 220 -5.49 24.63 -38.09
CA ASP A 220 -6.11 23.46 -38.71
C ASP A 220 -5.32 22.18 -38.40
N ARG A 221 -3.99 22.27 -38.47
CA ARG A 221 -3.10 21.15 -38.13
C ARG A 221 -3.19 20.75 -36.67
N LEU A 222 -3.32 21.71 -35.75
CA LEU A 222 -3.57 21.45 -34.34
C LEU A 222 -4.91 20.73 -34.12
N VAL A 223 -5.98 21.12 -34.83
CA VAL A 223 -7.28 20.43 -34.78
C VAL A 223 -7.16 19.00 -35.29
N GLU A 224 -6.39 18.76 -36.34
CA GLU A 224 -6.09 17.41 -36.84
C GLU A 224 -5.40 16.55 -35.77
N ILE A 225 -4.38 17.09 -35.09
CA ILE A 225 -3.69 16.42 -33.99
C ILE A 225 -4.68 16.07 -32.87
N MET A 226 -5.53 17.01 -32.44
CA MET A 226 -6.52 16.78 -31.38
C MET A 226 -7.52 15.68 -31.77
N ARG A 227 -8.08 15.74 -32.98
CA ARG A 227 -9.01 14.71 -33.48
C ARG A 227 -8.36 13.33 -33.57
N TRP A 228 -7.08 13.29 -33.94
CA TRP A 228 -6.34 12.04 -34.02
C TRP A 228 -6.17 11.38 -32.64
N HIS A 229 -5.94 12.17 -31.59
CA HIS A 229 -5.87 11.71 -30.20
C HIS A 229 -7.23 11.18 -29.73
N GLU A 230 -8.29 11.97 -29.93
CA GLU A 230 -9.65 11.60 -29.54
C GLU A 230 -10.14 10.32 -30.20
N ALA A 231 -9.82 10.12 -31.48
CA ALA A 231 -10.16 8.90 -32.22
C ALA A 231 -9.51 7.63 -31.64
N ARG A 232 -8.52 7.76 -30.76
CA ARG A 232 -7.81 6.65 -30.08
C ARG A 232 -8.15 6.57 -28.59
N GLY A 233 -9.15 7.31 -28.14
CA GLY A 233 -9.55 7.34 -26.73
C GLY A 233 -8.61 8.13 -25.83
N ILE A 234 -7.70 8.94 -26.38
CA ILE A 234 -6.90 9.88 -25.59
C ILE A 234 -7.74 11.12 -25.32
N HIS A 235 -8.02 11.41 -24.05
CA HIS A 235 -8.92 12.49 -23.68
C HIS A 235 -8.19 13.83 -23.72
N VAL A 236 -8.50 14.65 -24.73
CA VAL A 236 -7.90 15.97 -24.93
C VAL A 236 -8.57 17.03 -24.04
N PHE A 237 -7.74 17.79 -23.32
CA PHE A 237 -8.11 19.04 -22.65
C PHE A 237 -7.54 20.20 -23.47
N ASN A 238 -8.31 20.77 -24.39
CA ASN A 238 -7.78 21.77 -25.32
C ASN A 238 -7.39 23.09 -24.60
N PRO A 239 -6.09 23.46 -24.50
CA PRO A 239 -5.69 24.73 -23.86
C PRO A 239 -5.82 25.94 -24.80
N HIS A 240 -6.19 25.73 -26.07
CA HIS A 240 -6.23 26.77 -27.11
C HIS A 240 -7.62 27.38 -27.31
N THR A 241 -8.54 27.11 -26.40
CA THR A 241 -9.85 27.75 -26.35
C THR A 241 -10.00 28.54 -25.06
N HIS A 242 -10.75 29.64 -25.13
CA HIS A 242 -11.12 30.43 -23.96
C HIS A 242 -12.48 30.02 -23.39
N VAL A 243 -13.23 29.14 -24.07
CA VAL A 243 -14.54 28.63 -23.67
C VAL A 243 -14.37 27.28 -22.98
N LEU A 244 -14.92 27.15 -21.77
CA LEU A 244 -14.73 25.97 -20.91
C LEU A 244 -15.30 24.68 -21.52
N GLU A 245 -16.48 24.78 -22.14
CA GLU A 245 -17.16 23.64 -22.79
C GLU A 245 -16.43 23.15 -24.04
N ASP A 246 -15.79 24.06 -24.78
CA ASP A 246 -14.98 23.73 -25.96
C ASP A 246 -13.59 23.19 -25.56
N GLY A 247 -13.27 23.23 -24.26
CA GLY A 247 -12.08 22.67 -23.64
C GLY A 247 -12.25 21.19 -23.26
N GLY A 248 -11.64 20.78 -22.14
CA GLY A 248 -11.61 19.37 -21.74
C GLY A 248 -12.83 18.82 -21.00
N MET A 249 -13.78 19.68 -20.59
CA MET A 249 -14.98 19.22 -19.90
C MET A 249 -16.02 18.63 -20.86
N LYS A 250 -16.10 19.12 -22.11
CA LYS A 250 -16.97 18.65 -23.22
C LYS A 250 -18.47 18.45 -22.87
N GLN A 251 -18.86 18.79 -21.64
CA GLN A 251 -20.17 18.69 -21.01
C GLN A 251 -20.26 19.81 -19.97
N THR A 252 -21.45 20.38 -19.82
CA THR A 252 -21.72 21.41 -18.82
C THR A 252 -21.68 20.81 -17.41
N ASP A 253 -20.82 21.33 -16.54
CA ASP A 253 -20.81 21.00 -15.11
C ASP A 253 -21.87 21.86 -14.39
N TRP A 254 -23.04 21.29 -14.18
CA TRP A 254 -24.16 21.94 -13.51
C TRP A 254 -23.85 22.32 -12.06
N ALA A 255 -22.98 21.57 -11.38
CA ALA A 255 -22.55 21.87 -10.02
C ALA A 255 -21.69 23.15 -9.98
N GLN A 256 -20.78 23.31 -10.95
CA GLN A 256 -20.04 24.57 -11.08
C GLN A 256 -20.92 25.75 -11.45
N LEU A 257 -21.93 25.55 -12.29
CA LEU A 257 -22.87 26.60 -12.67
C LEU A 257 -23.72 27.07 -11.46
N GLY A 258 -24.19 26.11 -10.63
CA GLY A 258 -24.88 26.41 -9.37
C GLY A 258 -23.99 27.18 -8.39
N PHE A 259 -22.73 26.78 -8.24
CA PHE A 259 -21.76 27.49 -7.40
C PHE A 259 -21.46 28.90 -7.92
N LYS A 260 -21.25 29.07 -9.24
CA LYS A 260 -21.07 30.40 -9.88
C LYS A 260 -22.25 31.33 -9.63
N THR A 261 -23.48 30.80 -9.67
CA THR A 261 -24.69 31.60 -9.39
C THR A 261 -24.66 32.21 -7.98
N GLY A 262 -24.18 31.45 -6.98
CA GLY A 262 -24.04 31.94 -5.61
C GLY A 262 -22.85 32.89 -5.41
N ALA A 263 -21.72 32.61 -6.06
CA ALA A 263 -20.47 33.33 -5.83
C ALA A 263 -20.25 34.56 -6.75
N ASP A 264 -20.89 34.59 -7.92
CA ASP A 264 -20.87 35.69 -8.90
C ASP A 264 -22.29 36.00 -9.40
N PRO A 265 -23.21 36.46 -8.53
CA PRO A 265 -24.60 36.71 -8.88
C PRO A 265 -24.78 37.81 -9.95
N GLY A 266 -23.78 38.67 -10.13
CA GLY A 266 -23.76 39.70 -11.16
C GLY A 266 -23.16 39.25 -12.50
N GLY A 267 -22.59 38.03 -12.58
CA GLY A 267 -21.95 37.52 -13.78
C GLY A 267 -20.74 38.33 -14.25
N VAL A 268 -20.06 39.04 -13.34
CA VAL A 268 -18.97 39.95 -13.68
C VAL A 268 -17.62 39.25 -13.80
N LEU A 269 -17.48 38.04 -13.27
CA LEU A 269 -16.23 37.28 -13.29
C LEU A 269 -16.13 36.43 -14.56
N ASN A 270 -15.19 36.82 -15.43
CA ASN A 270 -14.87 36.17 -16.71
C ASN A 270 -16.10 35.92 -17.61
N PRO A 271 -16.79 36.99 -18.06
CA PRO A 271 -17.93 36.87 -18.97
C PRO A 271 -17.54 36.19 -20.29
N GLY A 272 -18.45 35.40 -20.87
CA GLY A 272 -18.21 34.64 -22.11
C GLY A 272 -17.34 33.38 -21.98
N LYS A 273 -16.82 33.07 -20.79
CA LYS A 273 -15.97 31.88 -20.55
C LYS A 273 -16.75 30.57 -20.42
N MET A 274 -18.04 30.64 -20.10
CA MET A 274 -18.94 29.49 -19.93
C MET A 274 -20.21 29.72 -20.75
N ARG A 275 -20.40 28.93 -21.80
CA ARG A 275 -21.56 29.03 -22.70
C ARG A 275 -22.87 28.77 -21.95
N ALA A 276 -22.87 27.80 -21.03
CA ALA A 276 -24.05 27.45 -20.23
C ALA A 276 -24.54 28.58 -19.31
N TRP A 277 -23.65 29.48 -18.90
CA TRP A 277 -23.99 30.67 -18.12
C TRP A 277 -24.73 31.71 -18.97
N GLU A 278 -24.22 31.98 -20.17
CA GLU A 278 -24.82 32.94 -21.11
C GLU A 278 -26.19 32.47 -21.63
N GLU A 279 -26.41 31.15 -21.74
CA GLU A 279 -27.67 30.56 -22.18
C GLU A 279 -28.78 30.53 -21.11
N GLY A 280 -28.51 30.99 -19.88
CA GLY A 280 -29.51 31.14 -18.82
C GLY A 280 -30.11 29.83 -18.29
N ARG A 281 -29.46 28.68 -18.52
CA ARG A 281 -29.95 27.35 -18.13
C ARG A 281 -29.52 26.90 -16.73
N ALA A 282 -29.06 27.81 -15.88
CA ALA A 282 -28.67 27.50 -14.51
C ALA A 282 -29.90 27.10 -13.68
N THR A 283 -30.14 25.79 -13.55
CA THR A 283 -31.13 25.29 -12.60
C THR A 283 -30.48 25.12 -11.23
N SER A 284 -31.20 25.49 -10.17
CA SER A 284 -30.76 25.39 -8.78
C SER A 284 -30.74 23.96 -8.23
N GLU A 285 -30.89 22.95 -9.08
CA GLU A 285 -31.05 21.56 -8.67
C GLU A 285 -29.85 20.70 -9.06
N VAL A 286 -29.45 19.89 -8.07
CA VAL A 286 -28.44 18.83 -8.08
C VAL A 286 -27.02 19.30 -7.73
N SER A 287 -26.78 19.44 -6.43
CA SER A 287 -25.48 19.14 -5.84
C SER A 287 -25.26 17.62 -5.90
N ASP A 288 -24.78 17.09 -7.03
CA ASP A 288 -24.09 15.80 -7.00
C ASP A 288 -22.59 16.07 -6.88
N PRO A 289 -22.00 15.94 -5.67
CA PRO A 289 -20.56 16.11 -5.48
C PRO A 289 -19.71 15.09 -6.25
N LYS A 290 -20.31 14.09 -6.93
CA LYS A 290 -19.61 13.17 -7.84
C LYS A 290 -19.42 13.72 -9.26
N GLY A 291 -20.13 14.78 -9.65
CA GLY A 291 -20.17 15.25 -11.04
C GLY A 291 -18.91 15.98 -11.52
N SER A 292 -18.26 16.74 -10.63
CA SER A 292 -17.18 17.69 -11.01
C SER A 292 -15.82 17.02 -11.26
N PHE A 293 -15.67 15.74 -10.92
CA PHE A 293 -14.41 14.99 -11.05
C PHE A 293 -14.45 13.90 -12.14
N SER A 294 -15.57 13.80 -12.87
CA SER A 294 -15.88 12.57 -13.62
C SER A 294 -15.16 12.41 -14.94
N ALA A 295 -14.48 13.39 -15.55
CA ALA A 295 -13.76 13.09 -16.80
C ALA A 295 -12.54 12.18 -16.55
N ALA A 296 -11.74 12.50 -15.53
CA ALA A 296 -10.58 11.71 -15.13
C ALA A 296 -10.96 10.45 -14.32
N TYR A 297 -12.11 10.44 -13.64
CA TYR A 297 -12.64 9.25 -12.96
C TYR A 297 -13.52 8.35 -13.86
N ARG A 298 -14.14 8.85 -14.94
CA ARG A 298 -14.88 8.00 -15.91
C ARG A 298 -13.95 7.03 -16.62
N LEU A 299 -12.71 7.47 -16.88
CA LEU A 299 -11.61 6.60 -17.31
C LEU A 299 -11.48 5.38 -16.37
N ALA A 300 -11.50 5.61 -15.05
CA ALA A 300 -11.43 4.55 -14.06
C ALA A 300 -12.70 3.69 -13.88
N GLN A 301 -13.85 4.07 -14.46
CA GLN A 301 -15.16 3.43 -14.22
C GLN A 301 -15.74 2.67 -15.44
N ASN A 302 -15.03 2.60 -16.57
CA ASN A 302 -15.48 1.80 -17.71
C ASN A 302 -15.22 0.30 -17.46
N ASP A 303 -16.02 -0.29 -16.58
CA ASP A 303 -16.29 -1.72 -16.62
C ASP A 303 -17.07 -2.02 -17.91
N VAL A 304 -16.63 -3.06 -18.63
CA VAL A 304 -17.38 -3.66 -19.71
C VAL A 304 -18.75 -4.09 -19.15
N VAL A 305 -19.80 -3.35 -19.53
CA VAL A 305 -21.17 -3.63 -19.14
C VAL A 305 -21.60 -5.00 -19.68
N LEU A 306 -21.60 -6.02 -18.83
CA LEU A 306 -22.49 -7.18 -18.97
C LEU A 306 -23.68 -6.93 -18.04
N GLY A 307 -24.85 -6.76 -18.65
CA GLY A 307 -25.99 -6.08 -18.06
C GLY A 307 -26.80 -6.84 -17.01
N THR A 308 -27.77 -6.07 -16.49
CA THR A 308 -28.94 -6.43 -15.64
C THR A 308 -28.58 -6.72 -14.18
N GLY A 309 -29.16 -6.10 -13.15
CA GLY A 309 -30.26 -5.15 -12.98
C GLY A 309 -30.65 -5.25 -11.49
N MET A 310 -30.48 -4.18 -10.71
CA MET A 310 -30.66 -4.18 -9.26
C MET A 310 -31.81 -3.24 -8.88
N GLU A 311 -32.81 -3.73 -8.15
CA GLU A 311 -33.81 -2.90 -7.46
C GLU A 311 -33.39 -2.66 -6.00
N THR A 312 -33.46 -1.40 -5.57
CA THR A 312 -33.12 -0.94 -4.21
C THR A 312 -34.39 -0.67 -3.40
N VAL A 313 -34.36 -1.03 -2.10
CA VAL A 313 -35.42 -0.77 -1.11
C VAL A 313 -34.95 0.30 -0.11
N PRO A 314 -35.78 1.28 0.30
CA PRO A 314 -35.37 2.34 1.23
C PRO A 314 -35.62 1.99 2.71
N ALA A 315 -34.78 2.56 3.59
CA ALA A 315 -34.84 2.43 5.05
C ALA A 315 -35.78 3.47 5.72
N PRO A 316 -36.31 3.22 6.93
CA PRO A 316 -37.30 4.09 7.58
C PRO A 316 -36.71 5.13 8.55
N ALA A 317 -37.50 6.18 8.75
CA ALA A 317 -37.23 7.39 9.52
C ALA A 317 -37.33 7.23 11.05
N THR A 318 -36.58 8.06 11.77
CA THR A 318 -36.60 8.22 13.23
C THR A 318 -37.72 9.17 13.66
N SER A 319 -38.41 8.84 14.76
CA SER A 319 -39.41 9.69 15.41
C SER A 319 -38.83 10.30 16.68
N GLY A 320 -39.11 11.58 16.89
CA GLY A 320 -38.83 12.31 18.11
C GLY A 320 -39.90 12.09 19.18
N GLY A 321 -39.50 12.27 20.43
CA GLY A 321 -40.37 12.26 21.60
C GLY A 321 -39.76 13.15 22.68
N ASP A 322 -40.52 14.17 23.04
CA ASP A 322 -40.24 15.27 23.96
C ASP A 322 -40.63 14.90 25.41
N GLY A 323 -40.12 15.65 26.39
CA GLY A 323 -40.77 15.84 27.69
C GLY A 323 -39.95 15.52 28.95
N GLY A 324 -39.81 16.55 29.82
CA GLY A 324 -39.76 16.33 31.27
C GLY A 324 -38.73 17.15 32.06
N ASP A 325 -39.06 18.40 32.34
CA ASP A 325 -38.50 19.24 33.40
C ASP A 325 -38.80 18.64 34.79
N ASP A 326 -37.82 18.58 35.68
CA ASP A 326 -38.09 18.90 37.09
C ASP A 326 -36.82 19.24 37.89
N SER A 327 -37.03 20.12 38.85
CA SER A 327 -36.04 20.99 39.47
C SER A 327 -35.73 20.62 40.94
N ARG A 328 -34.60 21.17 41.43
CA ARG A 328 -34.25 21.49 42.84
C ARG A 328 -33.48 20.45 43.67
N GLY A 329 -32.39 20.92 44.28
CA GLY A 329 -32.00 20.53 45.64
C GLY A 329 -30.51 20.29 45.90
N ALA A 330 -29.73 21.34 46.08
CA ALA A 330 -28.60 21.36 47.02
C ALA A 330 -29.05 22.22 48.24
N PRO A 331 -28.50 22.09 49.47
CA PRO A 331 -27.14 21.67 49.82
C PRO A 331 -27.01 20.79 51.09
N ASN A 332 -25.83 20.24 51.36
CA ASN A 332 -25.18 20.49 52.65
C ASN A 332 -23.68 20.16 52.65
N ARG A 333 -22.91 21.04 53.30
CA ARG A 333 -21.51 20.85 53.68
C ARG A 333 -21.50 20.18 55.05
N ASP A 334 -20.68 19.16 55.23
CA ASP A 334 -20.16 18.78 56.55
C ASP A 334 -18.67 18.50 56.44
N GLU A 335 -17.92 19.19 57.28
CA GLU A 335 -16.49 19.07 57.50
C GLU A 335 -16.18 17.93 58.47
N GLY A 336 -15.00 17.34 58.31
CA GLY A 336 -14.24 16.80 59.45
C GLY A 336 -14.40 15.31 59.74
N ASN A 337 -13.61 14.47 59.07
CA ASN A 337 -12.96 13.35 59.77
C ASN A 337 -11.65 12.95 59.08
N SER A 338 -10.52 13.12 59.77
CA SER A 338 -9.22 12.64 59.33
C SER A 338 -9.18 11.10 59.34
N PRO A 339 -8.76 10.42 58.26
CA PRO A 339 -8.73 8.97 58.27
C PRO A 339 -7.45 8.47 58.95
N SER A 340 -7.66 7.58 59.93
CA SER A 340 -6.69 6.64 60.44
C SER A 340 -5.98 5.89 59.31
N SER A 341 -4.66 5.78 59.40
CA SER A 341 -3.77 4.99 58.56
C SER A 341 -4.07 3.48 58.67
N GLY A 342 -5.11 3.02 57.98
CA GLY A 342 -5.31 1.62 57.63
C GLY A 342 -4.95 1.46 56.16
N GLY A 343 -3.90 0.71 55.85
CA GLY A 343 -3.50 0.41 54.48
C GLY A 343 -4.62 -0.32 53.74
N ARG A 344 -5.47 0.43 53.03
CA ARG A 344 -6.26 -0.12 51.94
C ARG A 344 -5.28 -0.42 50.82
N GLN A 345 -5.08 -1.71 50.54
CA GLN A 345 -4.55 -2.11 49.25
C GLN A 345 -5.48 -1.51 48.20
N SER A 346 -4.96 -0.61 47.37
CA SER A 346 -5.71 -0.07 46.23
C SER A 346 -6.18 -1.25 45.38
N PRO A 347 -7.46 -1.30 44.96
CA PRO A 347 -7.91 -2.36 44.07
C PRO A 347 -6.99 -2.43 42.84
N SER A 348 -6.59 -3.64 42.44
CA SER A 348 -5.74 -3.83 41.27
C SER A 348 -6.42 -3.20 40.06
N ARG A 349 -5.76 -2.22 39.44
CA ARG A 349 -6.29 -1.55 38.25
C ARG A 349 -6.51 -2.56 37.13
N SER A 350 -7.52 -2.31 36.29
CA SER A 350 -7.79 -3.17 35.14
C SER A 350 -6.57 -3.30 34.22
N ARG A 351 -6.43 -4.47 33.60
CA ARG A 351 -5.45 -4.75 32.54
C ARG A 351 -5.98 -4.42 31.15
N LEU A 352 -7.22 -3.95 31.02
CA LEU A 352 -7.85 -3.62 29.75
C LEU A 352 -7.81 -2.12 29.52
N TRP A 353 -7.24 -1.71 28.39
CA TRP A 353 -7.11 -0.30 28.02
C TRP A 353 -8.45 0.44 28.07
N ALA A 354 -9.51 -0.19 27.57
CA ALA A 354 -10.85 0.43 27.46
C ALA A 354 -11.55 0.64 28.82
N GLU A 355 -11.06 0.04 29.90
CA GLU A 355 -11.63 0.19 31.24
C GLU A 355 -10.96 1.30 32.05
N TRP A 356 -9.93 1.95 31.49
CA TRP A 356 -9.26 3.09 32.12
C TRP A 356 -9.98 4.40 31.80
N THR A 357 -10.12 5.25 32.81
CA THR A 357 -10.64 6.61 32.63
C THR A 357 -9.53 7.56 32.16
N THR A 358 -9.92 8.73 31.66
CA THR A 358 -8.95 9.79 31.32
C THR A 358 -8.12 10.24 32.52
N ALA A 359 -8.70 10.19 33.73
CA ALA A 359 -7.99 10.50 34.98
C ALA A 359 -6.94 9.43 35.34
N ASP A 360 -7.21 8.17 35.03
CA ASP A 360 -6.24 7.08 35.24
C ASP A 360 -5.01 7.26 34.35
N PHE A 361 -5.22 7.58 33.06
CA PHE A 361 -4.13 7.89 32.13
C PHE A 361 -3.35 9.15 32.52
N ALA A 362 -4.04 10.21 32.97
CA ALA A 362 -3.38 11.47 33.34
C ALA A 362 -2.50 11.36 34.60
N SER A 363 -2.79 10.39 35.48
CA SER A 363 -2.11 10.23 36.77
C SER A 363 -1.08 9.11 36.82
N ALA A 364 -1.04 8.23 35.81
CA ALA A 364 -0.13 7.09 35.78
C ALA A 364 1.22 7.43 35.13
N ASP A 365 2.32 6.94 35.71
CA ASP A 365 3.59 6.80 34.98
C ASP A 365 3.55 5.49 34.20
N LEU A 366 3.49 5.60 32.87
CA LEU A 366 3.33 4.46 31.96
C LEU A 366 4.62 4.15 31.18
N ARG A 367 5.75 4.76 31.54
CA ARG A 367 7.01 4.58 30.81
C ARG A 367 7.45 3.13 30.71
N ASP A 368 7.30 2.39 31.82
CA ASP A 368 7.70 0.99 31.92
C ASP A 368 6.57 0.01 31.60
N ALA A 369 5.35 0.51 31.42
CA ALA A 369 4.19 -0.30 31.10
C ALA A 369 4.32 -0.94 29.72
N VAL A 370 3.70 -2.11 29.56
CA VAL A 370 3.66 -2.87 28.30
C VAL A 370 2.25 -2.84 27.73
N ALA A 371 2.11 -2.31 26.53
CA ALA A 371 0.88 -2.44 25.75
C ALA A 371 0.88 -3.76 24.97
N VAL A 372 -0.28 -4.39 24.84
CA VAL A 372 -0.47 -5.60 24.02
C VAL A 372 -1.59 -5.35 23.02
N LEU A 373 -1.25 -5.36 21.73
CA LEU A 373 -2.22 -5.25 20.63
C LEU A 373 -2.54 -6.66 20.11
N PRO A 374 -3.76 -7.19 20.33
CA PRO A 374 -4.16 -8.50 19.84
C PRO A 374 -4.46 -8.44 18.33
N LEU A 375 -3.80 -9.27 17.53
CA LEU A 375 -3.98 -9.38 16.08
C LEU A 375 -4.52 -10.77 15.72
N GLY A 376 -5.81 -10.84 15.40
CA GLY A 376 -6.50 -12.06 14.96
C GLY A 376 -6.82 -12.05 13.45
N ALA A 377 -7.72 -12.96 13.07
CA ALA A 377 -8.30 -13.06 11.73
C ALA A 377 -9.66 -13.78 11.73
N VAL A 378 -10.42 -13.61 10.64
CA VAL A 378 -11.65 -14.35 10.34
C VAL A 378 -11.51 -15.01 8.97
N GLU A 379 -11.21 -16.30 8.95
CA GLU A 379 -10.83 -17.02 7.75
C GLU A 379 -11.14 -18.52 7.77
N ALA A 380 -11.09 -19.13 6.59
CA ALA A 380 -11.44 -20.53 6.42
C ALA A 380 -10.45 -21.49 7.10
N HIS A 381 -10.95 -22.26 8.06
CA HIS A 381 -10.25 -23.36 8.73
C HIS A 381 -10.89 -24.71 8.39
N GLY A 382 -11.27 -24.87 7.12
CA GLY A 382 -11.82 -26.13 6.60
C GLY A 382 -13.26 -26.37 7.05
N PRO A 383 -13.80 -27.58 6.80
CA PRO A 383 -15.21 -27.88 7.07
C PRO A 383 -15.53 -28.14 8.55
N HIS A 384 -14.51 -28.36 9.38
CA HIS A 384 -14.65 -28.81 10.77
C HIS A 384 -14.47 -27.71 11.82
N LEU A 385 -13.83 -26.58 11.49
CA LEU A 385 -13.61 -25.46 12.42
C LEU A 385 -14.44 -24.21 12.03
N PRO A 386 -14.72 -23.32 13.00
CA PRO A 386 -15.34 -22.03 12.72
C PRO A 386 -14.37 -21.08 12.00
N LEU A 387 -14.88 -19.98 11.43
CA LEU A 387 -14.02 -18.99 10.76
C LEU A 387 -13.17 -18.13 11.72
N GLY A 388 -13.54 -18.09 13.00
CA GLY A 388 -12.92 -17.19 13.99
C GLY A 388 -11.86 -17.84 14.86
N VAL A 389 -11.22 -18.95 14.44
CA VAL A 389 -10.19 -19.65 15.23
C VAL A 389 -9.13 -18.66 15.73
N ASP A 390 -8.58 -17.86 14.81
CA ASP A 390 -7.50 -16.92 15.09
C ASP A 390 -7.87 -15.82 16.07
N ALA A 391 -9.07 -15.28 16.01
CA ALA A 391 -9.54 -14.32 17.00
C ALA A 391 -9.81 -14.99 18.36
N MET A 392 -10.48 -16.15 18.35
CA MET A 392 -10.93 -16.83 19.58
C MET A 392 -9.76 -17.30 20.45
N HIS A 393 -8.75 -17.97 19.87
CA HIS A 393 -7.63 -18.44 20.67
C HIS A 393 -6.71 -17.30 21.11
N ASN A 394 -6.56 -16.23 20.32
CA ASN A 394 -5.81 -15.04 20.73
C ASN A 394 -6.41 -14.41 21.99
N HIS A 395 -7.74 -14.24 22.01
CA HIS A 395 -8.46 -13.71 23.18
C HIS A 395 -8.29 -14.58 24.42
N ALA A 396 -8.44 -15.89 24.26
CA ALA A 396 -8.33 -16.84 25.36
C ALA A 396 -6.92 -16.83 25.98
N LEU A 397 -5.90 -16.93 25.14
CA LEU A 397 -4.49 -16.93 25.56
C LEU A 397 -4.09 -15.61 26.23
N LEU A 398 -4.46 -14.48 25.64
CA LEU A 398 -4.19 -13.17 26.21
C LEU A 398 -4.89 -13.01 27.56
N SER A 399 -6.15 -13.42 27.68
CA SER A 399 -6.89 -13.34 28.94
C SER A 399 -6.21 -14.16 30.05
N LEU A 400 -5.79 -15.39 29.75
CA LEU A 400 -5.05 -16.24 30.68
C LEU A 400 -3.70 -15.65 31.08
N ALA A 401 -2.97 -15.07 30.12
CA ALA A 401 -1.70 -14.42 30.40
C ALA A 401 -1.87 -13.21 31.32
N LEU A 402 -2.84 -12.33 31.03
CA LEU A 402 -3.11 -11.15 31.85
C LEU A 402 -3.55 -11.50 33.29
N GLN A 403 -4.30 -12.59 33.48
CA GLN A 403 -4.70 -13.10 34.79
C GLN A 403 -3.52 -13.65 35.60
N SER A 404 -2.48 -14.12 34.91
CA SER A 404 -1.28 -14.73 35.52
C SER A 404 -0.16 -13.71 35.82
N LEU A 405 -0.33 -12.45 35.40
CA LEU A 405 0.70 -11.41 35.60
C LEU A 405 0.86 -11.05 37.09
N PRO A 406 2.11 -10.88 37.57
CA PRO A 406 2.37 -10.35 38.90
C PRO A 406 1.70 -8.97 39.12
N PRO A 407 1.21 -8.66 40.34
CA PRO A 407 0.50 -7.40 40.60
C PRO A 407 1.30 -6.12 40.31
N HIS A 408 2.63 -6.18 40.36
CA HIS A 408 3.53 -5.03 40.16
C HIS A 408 3.83 -4.74 38.68
N VAL A 409 3.62 -5.70 37.78
CA VAL A 409 3.84 -5.53 36.35
C VAL A 409 2.71 -4.71 35.78
N THR A 410 2.95 -3.61 35.08
CA THR A 410 1.87 -2.83 34.45
C THR A 410 1.74 -3.23 32.97
N ALA A 411 0.64 -3.92 32.63
CA ALA A 411 0.33 -4.28 31.25
C ALA A 411 -1.10 -3.87 30.88
N LEU A 412 -1.29 -3.36 29.66
CA LEU A 412 -2.58 -2.93 29.12
C LEU A 412 -2.85 -3.60 27.77
N ALA A 413 -3.86 -4.46 27.72
CA ALA A 413 -4.37 -5.00 26.46
C ALA A 413 -5.26 -3.96 25.77
N LEU A 414 -4.96 -3.70 24.50
CA LEU A 414 -5.80 -2.90 23.63
C LEU A 414 -7.05 -3.68 23.20
N PRO A 415 -8.10 -2.98 22.70
CA PRO A 415 -9.20 -3.64 22.03
C PRO A 415 -8.69 -4.57 20.92
N PRO A 416 -9.19 -5.81 20.85
CA PRO A 416 -8.68 -6.76 19.88
C PRO A 416 -9.04 -6.38 18.44
N LEU A 417 -8.18 -6.75 17.51
CA LEU A 417 -8.42 -6.65 16.07
C LEU A 417 -8.71 -8.04 15.51
N ASP A 418 -10.01 -8.38 15.50
CA ASP A 418 -10.48 -9.70 15.07
C ASP A 418 -10.36 -9.91 13.54
N ILE A 419 -10.31 -8.83 12.77
CA ILE A 419 -10.20 -8.86 11.32
C ILE A 419 -8.78 -8.45 10.93
N GLY A 420 -8.03 -9.40 10.38
CA GLY A 420 -6.64 -9.24 9.93
C GLY A 420 -6.49 -9.24 8.41
N VAL A 421 -5.29 -9.55 7.95
CA VAL A 421 -4.97 -9.73 6.53
C VAL A 421 -5.03 -11.21 6.20
N SER A 422 -6.10 -11.64 5.52
CA SER A 422 -6.36 -13.04 5.15
C SER A 422 -6.53 -13.21 3.63
N CYS A 423 -5.67 -12.55 2.85
CA CYS A 423 -5.77 -12.54 1.39
C CYS A 423 -5.61 -13.93 0.75
N GLU A 424 -4.83 -14.80 1.38
CA GLU A 424 -4.63 -16.20 1.03
C GLU A 424 -5.95 -17.01 1.12
N HIS A 425 -6.89 -16.59 1.97
CA HIS A 425 -8.19 -17.23 2.17
C HIS A 425 -9.33 -16.57 1.36
N HIS A 426 -9.03 -15.63 0.45
CA HIS A 426 -10.04 -14.84 -0.26
C HIS A 426 -11.05 -15.69 -1.06
N GLY A 427 -10.63 -16.85 -1.57
CA GLY A 427 -11.50 -17.75 -2.34
C GLY A 427 -12.48 -18.59 -1.50
N PHE A 428 -12.51 -18.45 -0.17
CA PHE A 428 -13.39 -19.20 0.70
C PHE A 428 -14.55 -18.35 1.25
N ALA A 429 -15.75 -18.94 1.27
CA ALA A 429 -16.94 -18.25 1.72
C ALA A 429 -16.88 -17.89 3.21
N GLY A 430 -17.25 -16.65 3.52
CA GLY A 430 -17.32 -16.13 4.89
C GLY A 430 -16.01 -15.54 5.42
N THR A 431 -14.87 -15.74 4.76
CA THR A 431 -13.62 -15.03 5.09
C THR A 431 -13.84 -13.52 5.07
N VAL A 432 -13.44 -12.84 6.13
CA VAL A 432 -13.47 -11.37 6.24
C VAL A 432 -12.05 -10.90 6.49
N GLY A 433 -11.51 -10.13 5.56
CA GLY A 433 -10.14 -9.64 5.64
C GLY A 433 -10.01 -8.17 5.27
N LEU A 434 -8.99 -7.52 5.83
CA LEU A 434 -8.52 -6.21 5.43
C LEU A 434 -7.48 -6.34 4.31
N ARG A 435 -7.38 -5.31 3.48
CA ARG A 435 -6.21 -5.15 2.61
C ARG A 435 -4.97 -4.86 3.47
N PRO A 436 -3.77 -5.32 3.07
CA PRO A 436 -2.53 -5.08 3.81
C PRO A 436 -2.31 -3.59 4.13
N GLU A 437 -2.63 -2.69 3.21
CA GLU A 437 -2.44 -1.24 3.42
C GLU A 437 -3.35 -0.70 4.51
N THR A 438 -4.61 -1.17 4.54
CA THR A 438 -5.58 -0.77 5.57
C THR A 438 -5.17 -1.30 6.93
N ALA A 439 -4.75 -2.57 7.02
CA ALA A 439 -4.27 -3.16 8.27
C ALA A 439 -3.01 -2.43 8.77
N ALA A 440 -2.05 -2.17 7.88
CA ALA A 440 -0.81 -1.46 8.22
C ALA A 440 -1.07 -0.06 8.79
N ALA A 441 -1.95 0.71 8.13
CA ALA A 441 -2.34 2.03 8.59
C ALA A 441 -3.01 1.95 9.97
N THR A 442 -3.97 1.03 10.12
CA THR A 442 -4.71 0.85 11.38
C THR A 442 -3.76 0.50 12.54
N TRP A 443 -2.88 -0.48 12.36
CA TRP A 443 -1.95 -0.92 13.41
C TRP A 443 -0.93 0.17 13.75
N ALA A 444 -0.44 0.90 12.75
CA ALA A 444 0.46 2.04 12.97
C ALA A 444 -0.22 3.18 13.72
N GLU A 445 -1.46 3.54 13.37
CA GLU A 445 -2.23 4.59 14.05
C GLU A 445 -2.54 4.21 15.50
N ILE A 446 -2.88 2.94 15.76
CA ILE A 446 -3.07 2.42 17.11
C ILE A 446 -1.76 2.48 17.91
N GLY A 447 -0.64 2.03 17.33
CA GLY A 447 0.67 2.13 17.97
C GLY A 447 1.08 3.57 18.28
N ALA A 448 0.76 4.53 17.39
CA ALA A 448 0.97 5.96 17.65
C ALA A 448 0.10 6.48 18.82
N CYS A 449 -1.11 5.94 18.99
CA CYS A 449 -1.96 6.24 20.15
C CYS A 449 -1.34 5.71 21.45
N VAL A 450 -0.77 4.50 21.44
CA VAL A 450 -0.03 3.92 22.57
C VAL A 450 1.16 4.80 22.95
N ALA A 451 1.97 5.21 21.96
CA ALA A 451 3.10 6.11 22.17
C ALA A 451 2.67 7.44 22.82
N ARG A 452 1.57 8.01 22.32
CA ARG A 452 1.01 9.28 22.80
C ARG A 452 0.51 9.19 24.24
N ALA A 453 0.03 8.03 24.69
CA ALA A 453 -0.36 7.78 26.07
C ALA A 453 0.83 7.64 27.04
N GLY A 454 2.07 7.65 26.54
CA GLY A 454 3.28 7.57 27.37
C GLY A 454 3.91 6.18 27.45
N ILE A 455 3.28 5.16 26.87
CA ILE A 455 3.80 3.79 26.82
C ILE A 455 4.91 3.70 25.77
N ARG A 456 5.97 2.96 26.06
CA ARG A 456 7.13 2.78 25.15
C ARG A 456 7.37 1.35 24.70
N LYS A 457 6.58 0.40 25.20
CA LYS A 457 6.74 -1.03 24.93
C LYS A 457 5.43 -1.57 24.39
N LEU A 458 5.46 -2.17 23.20
CA LEU A 458 4.29 -2.72 22.53
C LEU A 458 4.58 -4.15 22.04
N ILE A 459 3.69 -5.07 22.40
CA ILE A 459 3.63 -6.41 21.83
C ILE A 459 2.53 -6.40 20.76
N LEU A 460 2.90 -6.69 19.52
CA LEU A 460 1.97 -7.12 18.49
C LEU A 460 1.75 -8.63 18.70
N TYR A 461 0.65 -8.99 19.37
CA TYR A 461 0.36 -10.38 19.74
C TYR A 461 -0.49 -11.04 18.67
N ASN A 462 0.19 -11.77 17.78
CA ASN A 462 -0.38 -12.28 16.55
C ASN A 462 -0.69 -13.77 16.63
N SER A 463 -1.85 -14.14 16.12
CA SER A 463 -2.32 -15.53 16.05
C SER A 463 -2.52 -16.05 14.64
N HIS A 464 -2.36 -15.21 13.62
CA HIS A 464 -2.67 -15.54 12.23
C HIS A 464 -1.44 -15.41 11.31
N GLY A 465 -1.21 -16.37 10.42
CA GLY A 465 -0.04 -16.42 9.54
C GLY A 465 0.09 -15.22 8.59
N GLY A 466 -0.99 -14.81 7.91
CA GLY A 466 -1.02 -13.73 6.92
C GLY A 466 -0.70 -12.34 7.50
N ASN A 467 -0.93 -12.14 8.80
CA ASN A 467 -0.55 -10.91 9.49
C ASN A 467 0.98 -10.77 9.69
N HIS A 468 1.73 -11.88 9.74
CA HIS A 468 3.10 -11.93 10.26
C HIS A 468 4.05 -10.94 9.56
N ALA A 469 4.19 -11.05 8.24
CA ALA A 469 5.13 -10.24 7.47
C ALA A 469 4.78 -8.74 7.56
N LEU A 470 3.49 -8.43 7.60
CA LEU A 470 3.03 -7.05 7.73
C LEU A 470 3.27 -6.50 9.14
N ALA A 471 3.03 -7.31 10.18
CA ALA A 471 3.22 -6.90 11.56
C ALA A 471 4.69 -6.56 11.84
N GLU A 472 5.65 -7.29 11.23
CA GLU A 472 7.06 -6.93 11.31
C GLU A 472 7.38 -5.56 10.70
N VAL A 473 6.76 -5.24 9.55
CA VAL A 473 6.92 -3.93 8.90
C VAL A 473 6.38 -2.82 9.79
N VAL A 474 5.20 -3.03 10.38
CA VAL A 474 4.58 -2.08 11.30
C VAL A 474 5.42 -1.91 12.57
N ALA A 475 5.95 -3.00 13.14
CA ALA A 475 6.81 -2.93 14.32
C ALA A 475 8.05 -2.05 14.08
N ARG A 476 8.74 -2.25 12.95
CA ARG A 476 9.89 -1.42 12.55
C ARG A 476 9.50 0.04 12.33
N ARG A 477 8.33 0.29 11.75
CA ARG A 477 7.81 1.65 11.55
C ARG A 477 7.55 2.36 12.88
N LEU A 478 6.83 1.72 13.80
CA LEU A 478 6.55 2.28 15.13
C LEU A 478 7.84 2.52 15.93
N ARG A 479 8.82 1.62 15.79
CA ARG A 479 10.16 1.81 16.35
C ARG A 479 10.82 3.10 15.84
N LEU A 480 10.80 3.31 14.53
CA LEU A 480 11.42 4.46 13.87
C LEU A 480 10.70 5.78 14.17
N GLU A 481 9.36 5.76 14.20
CA GLU A 481 8.54 6.97 14.29
C GLU A 481 8.29 7.43 15.74
N HIS A 482 8.36 6.51 16.71
CA HIS A 482 7.95 6.77 18.09
C HIS A 482 8.95 6.34 19.16
N ASP A 483 10.16 5.91 18.79
CA ASP A 483 11.21 5.45 19.71
C ASP A 483 10.74 4.33 20.66
N MET A 484 9.77 3.53 20.25
CA MET A 484 9.19 2.44 21.05
C MET A 484 9.96 1.14 20.87
N VAL A 485 10.03 0.29 21.90
CA VAL A 485 10.34 -1.13 21.74
C VAL A 485 9.06 -1.82 21.26
N VAL A 486 9.09 -2.37 20.04
CA VAL A 486 7.95 -3.09 19.48
C VAL A 486 8.38 -4.49 19.10
N VAL A 487 7.72 -5.49 19.67
CA VAL A 487 7.99 -6.90 19.38
C VAL A 487 6.78 -7.55 18.73
N LEU A 488 7.04 -8.48 17.81
CA LEU A 488 6.03 -9.38 17.26
C LEU A 488 6.12 -10.70 18.02
N ALA A 489 5.03 -11.12 18.64
CA ALA A 489 4.92 -12.40 19.33
C ALA A 489 3.89 -13.28 18.63
N LEU A 490 4.26 -14.51 18.30
CA LEU A 490 3.36 -15.50 17.71
C LEU A 490 2.85 -16.44 18.80
N ASN A 491 1.53 -16.58 18.91
CA ASN A 491 0.89 -17.25 20.03
C ASN A 491 1.19 -18.76 20.15
N LEU A 492 1.49 -19.47 19.05
CA LEU A 492 1.79 -20.90 19.03
C LEU A 492 3.16 -21.24 18.39
N GLY A 493 3.95 -20.23 18.01
CA GLY A 493 5.20 -20.41 17.25
C GLY A 493 6.44 -20.80 18.07
N CYS A 494 6.41 -20.68 19.40
CA CYS A 494 7.57 -20.85 20.29
C CYS A 494 7.57 -22.14 21.13
N LEU A 495 6.66 -23.07 20.86
CA LEU A 495 6.48 -24.26 21.71
C LEU A 495 7.60 -25.30 21.55
N ASP A 496 8.55 -25.11 20.63
CA ASP A 496 9.74 -25.97 20.48
C ASP A 496 11.00 -25.45 21.17
N SER A 497 10.91 -24.35 21.93
CA SER A 497 12.03 -23.81 22.72
C SER A 497 11.91 -24.19 24.21
N GLU A 498 13.03 -24.52 24.84
CA GLU A 498 13.14 -24.66 26.30
C GLU A 498 12.77 -23.31 26.93
N VAL A 499 11.51 -23.14 27.33
CA VAL A 499 11.09 -22.06 28.21
C VAL A 499 11.79 -22.31 29.55
N GLY A 500 12.37 -21.26 30.14
CA GLY A 500 13.19 -21.33 31.35
C GLY A 500 12.63 -22.27 32.43
N ASP A 501 13.55 -22.86 33.20
CA ASP A 501 13.33 -23.81 34.29
C ASP A 501 12.71 -25.17 33.90
N GLY A 502 12.61 -25.49 32.59
CA GLY A 502 12.37 -26.86 32.11
C GLY A 502 10.90 -27.25 31.93
N GLU A 503 9.98 -26.29 31.84
CA GLU A 503 8.54 -26.52 31.62
C GLU A 503 8.08 -26.01 30.23
N GLY A 504 8.83 -26.36 29.16
CA GLY A 504 8.39 -26.16 27.79
C GLY A 504 7.35 -27.21 27.36
N CYS A 505 6.49 -26.85 26.40
CA CYS A 505 5.48 -27.76 25.85
C CYS A 505 5.98 -28.38 24.56
N ALA A 506 6.66 -29.53 24.64
CA ALA A 506 7.31 -30.16 23.50
C ALA A 506 6.28 -30.62 22.43
N MET A 507 5.98 -29.76 21.46
CA MET A 507 5.05 -30.09 20.36
C MET A 507 5.51 -31.33 19.59
N HIS A 508 6.82 -31.54 19.47
CA HIS A 508 7.43 -32.73 18.88
C HIS A 508 7.05 -34.05 19.58
N GLU A 509 6.69 -34.01 20.87
CA GLU A 509 6.22 -35.19 21.61
C GLU A 509 4.71 -35.39 21.50
N MET A 510 3.95 -34.32 21.21
CA MET A 510 2.50 -34.33 21.12
C MET A 510 1.95 -34.55 19.71
N PHE A 511 2.72 -34.19 18.68
CA PHE A 511 2.28 -34.27 17.28
C PHE A 511 3.38 -34.89 16.40
N PRO A 512 3.00 -35.63 15.35
CA PRO A 512 3.96 -36.15 14.38
C PRO A 512 4.77 -35.02 13.72
N ALA A 513 6.05 -35.28 13.40
CA ALA A 513 6.92 -34.30 12.75
C ALA A 513 6.35 -33.78 11.41
N ASP A 514 5.66 -34.63 10.65
CA ASP A 514 4.98 -34.23 9.42
C ASP A 514 3.83 -33.25 9.67
N GLU A 515 3.13 -33.39 10.81
CA GLU A 515 2.05 -32.47 11.20
C GLU A 515 2.62 -31.10 11.55
N LEU A 516 3.68 -31.04 12.35
CA LEU A 516 4.34 -29.78 12.71
C LEU A 516 4.94 -29.07 11.49
N ARG A 517 5.39 -29.84 10.49
CA ARG A 517 6.03 -29.30 9.30
C ARG A 517 5.03 -28.86 8.22
N PHE A 518 3.92 -29.58 8.05
CA PHE A 518 3.01 -29.40 6.91
C PHE A 518 1.56 -29.14 7.30
N GLY A 519 1.17 -29.40 8.55
CA GLY A 519 -0.16 -29.16 9.13
C GLY A 519 -0.32 -27.76 9.71
N ILE A 520 0.16 -26.75 8.97
CA ILE A 520 0.29 -25.36 9.44
C ILE A 520 -1.03 -24.58 9.53
N HIS A 521 -2.16 -25.15 9.08
CA HIS A 521 -3.44 -24.45 9.00
C HIS A 521 -4.65 -25.39 9.03
N GLY A 522 -5.50 -25.28 10.05
CA GLY A 522 -6.68 -26.12 10.30
C GLY A 522 -6.37 -27.57 10.69
N GLY A 523 -5.10 -27.88 10.96
CA GLY A 523 -4.61 -29.22 11.30
C GLY A 523 -4.92 -29.65 12.75
N ALA A 524 -4.19 -30.66 13.22
CA ALA A 524 -4.36 -31.24 14.55
C ALA A 524 -4.15 -30.22 15.67
N VAL A 525 -3.20 -29.28 15.51
CA VAL A 525 -2.83 -28.28 16.52
C VAL A 525 -3.99 -27.33 16.81
N GLU A 526 -4.46 -26.58 15.80
CA GLU A 526 -5.55 -25.62 15.97
C GLU A 526 -6.87 -26.28 16.32
N THR A 527 -7.12 -27.47 15.76
CA THR A 527 -8.32 -28.24 16.09
C THR A 527 -8.29 -28.68 17.56
N SER A 528 -7.13 -29.10 18.08
CA SER A 528 -6.95 -29.44 19.51
C SER A 528 -7.21 -28.23 20.41
N VAL A 529 -6.63 -27.06 20.07
CA VAL A 529 -6.86 -25.79 20.79
C VAL A 529 -8.35 -25.45 20.82
N MET A 530 -9.04 -25.55 19.70
CA MET A 530 -10.47 -25.23 19.62
C MET A 530 -11.36 -26.26 20.31
N LEU A 531 -10.97 -27.54 20.34
CA LEU A 531 -11.65 -28.55 21.15
C LEU A 531 -11.57 -28.25 22.66
N HIS A 532 -10.48 -27.62 23.10
CA HIS A 532 -10.36 -27.15 24.48
C HIS A 532 -11.17 -25.88 24.74
N LEU A 533 -11.04 -24.87 23.87
CA LEU A 533 -11.60 -23.53 24.10
C LEU A 533 -13.10 -23.43 23.78
N ARG A 534 -13.52 -24.00 22.65
CA ARG A 534 -14.88 -23.88 22.08
C ARG A 534 -15.32 -25.19 21.41
N PRO A 535 -15.41 -26.31 22.17
CA PRO A 535 -15.81 -27.61 21.61
C PRO A 535 -17.19 -27.57 20.95
N ASP A 536 -18.06 -26.65 21.35
CA ASP A 536 -19.39 -26.43 20.77
C ASP A 536 -19.35 -25.97 19.30
N LEU A 537 -18.22 -25.42 18.85
CA LEU A 537 -18.03 -24.94 17.49
C LEU A 537 -17.23 -25.92 16.60
N VAL A 538 -16.70 -27.00 17.16
CA VAL A 538 -15.86 -27.96 16.42
C VAL A 538 -16.72 -29.12 15.92
N HIS A 539 -16.75 -29.32 14.60
CA HIS A 539 -17.47 -30.41 13.96
C HIS A 539 -16.55 -31.60 13.67
N MET A 540 -16.19 -32.37 14.71
CA MET A 540 -15.28 -33.52 14.55
C MET A 540 -15.76 -34.59 13.56
N SER A 541 -17.06 -34.69 13.28
CA SER A 541 -17.58 -35.57 12.22
C SER A 541 -17.14 -35.16 10.80
N ARG A 542 -16.59 -33.96 10.65
CA ARG A 542 -16.03 -33.41 9.40
C ARG A 542 -14.50 -33.30 9.45
N ALA A 543 -13.89 -33.57 10.60
CA ALA A 543 -12.45 -33.57 10.76
C ALA A 543 -11.86 -34.80 10.07
N GLN A 544 -10.81 -34.59 9.29
CA GLN A 544 -10.13 -35.62 8.52
C GLN A 544 -8.69 -35.19 8.24
N ARG A 545 -7.94 -36.05 7.56
CA ARG A 545 -6.62 -35.71 7.06
C ARG A 545 -6.70 -34.94 5.75
N PHE A 546 -6.17 -33.72 5.75
CA PHE A 546 -6.03 -32.88 4.57
C PHE A 546 -4.56 -32.89 4.12
N GLU A 547 -4.25 -33.64 3.06
CA GLU A 547 -2.86 -33.76 2.60
C GLU A 547 -2.35 -32.43 2.02
N SER A 548 -1.14 -32.03 2.45
CA SER A 548 -0.47 -30.82 1.98
C SER A 548 0.19 -31.05 0.61
N SER A 549 -0.09 -30.16 -0.34
CA SER A 549 0.60 -30.14 -1.64
C SER A 549 2.13 -30.08 -1.50
N ALA A 550 2.65 -29.39 -0.47
CA ALA A 550 4.08 -29.32 -0.20
C ALA A 550 4.66 -30.68 0.23
N ALA A 551 3.91 -31.45 1.04
CA ALA A 551 4.29 -32.80 1.43
C ALA A 551 4.30 -33.75 0.23
N VAL A 552 3.31 -33.64 -0.67
CA VAL A 552 3.24 -34.42 -1.92
C VAL A 552 4.43 -34.14 -2.82
N LEU A 553 4.76 -32.86 -3.05
CA LEU A 553 5.89 -32.45 -3.90
C LEU A 553 7.23 -32.98 -3.39
N LEU A 554 7.43 -32.96 -2.07
CA LEU A 554 8.64 -33.51 -1.45
C LEU A 554 8.74 -35.04 -1.65
N LYS A 555 7.65 -35.78 -1.44
CA LYS A 555 7.62 -37.23 -1.69
C LYS A 555 7.89 -37.57 -3.16
N SER A 556 7.31 -36.82 -4.11
CA SER A 556 7.56 -37.03 -5.55
C SER A 556 9.00 -36.71 -5.96
N SER A 557 9.61 -35.68 -5.35
CA SER A 557 11.01 -35.33 -5.61
C SER A 557 11.98 -36.40 -5.11
N ALA A 558 11.70 -36.99 -3.93
CA ALA A 558 12.49 -38.09 -3.38
C ALA A 558 12.36 -39.38 -4.20
N ALA A 559 11.17 -39.71 -4.70
CA ALA A 559 10.95 -40.86 -5.58
C ALA A 559 11.74 -40.71 -6.91
N SER A 560 11.69 -39.53 -7.54
CA SER A 560 12.42 -39.26 -8.79
C SER A 560 13.95 -39.31 -8.63
N ALA A 561 14.49 -38.97 -7.45
CA ALA A 561 15.92 -39.07 -7.17
C ALA A 561 16.38 -40.53 -7.04
N SER A 562 15.53 -41.42 -6.51
CA SER A 562 15.84 -42.85 -6.38
C SER A 562 15.83 -43.62 -7.71
N GLU A 563 15.07 -43.16 -8.71
CA GLU A 563 15.06 -43.77 -10.05
C GLU A 563 16.34 -43.45 -10.85
N ILE A 564 16.95 -42.28 -10.62
CA ILE A 564 18.18 -41.84 -11.31
C ILE A 564 19.41 -42.65 -10.88
N GLU A 565 19.47 -43.11 -9.62
CA GLU A 565 20.58 -43.95 -9.13
C GLU A 565 20.53 -45.42 -9.61
N SER A 566 19.43 -45.86 -10.22
CA SER A 566 19.25 -47.27 -10.64
C SER A 566 19.56 -47.55 -12.11
N SER A 567 19.95 -46.54 -12.90
CA SER A 567 20.29 -46.72 -14.32
C SER A 567 21.76 -47.11 -14.51
N PRO A 568 22.08 -48.25 -15.17
CA PRO A 568 23.47 -48.61 -15.47
C PRO A 568 24.05 -47.67 -16.55
N PRO A 569 25.38 -47.41 -16.54
CA PRO A 569 25.99 -46.51 -17.52
C PRO A 569 25.89 -47.11 -18.93
N PRO A 570 25.69 -46.28 -19.98
CA PRO A 570 25.57 -46.75 -21.35
C PRO A 570 26.93 -47.22 -21.91
N PRO A 571 26.96 -48.23 -22.80
CA PRO A 571 28.19 -48.68 -23.44
C PRO A 571 28.63 -47.73 -24.57
N GLY A 572 29.94 -47.69 -24.81
CA GLY A 572 30.62 -46.72 -25.66
C GLY A 572 30.39 -46.82 -27.17
N GLU A 573 30.79 -45.72 -27.80
CA GLU A 573 30.83 -45.29 -29.21
C GLU A 573 30.79 -46.34 -30.34
N GLY A 574 30.01 -46.01 -31.38
CA GLY A 574 30.11 -46.63 -32.72
C GLY A 574 29.17 -45.95 -33.72
N GLY A 575 29.73 -45.33 -34.78
CA GLY A 575 29.02 -44.50 -35.75
C GLY A 575 28.08 -45.20 -36.74
N GLY A 576 27.44 -44.40 -37.60
CA GLY A 576 26.75 -44.87 -38.81
C GLY A 576 25.53 -44.06 -39.19
N GLU A 577 25.56 -43.49 -40.40
CA GLU A 577 24.51 -42.72 -41.06
C GLU A 577 23.22 -43.52 -41.38
N GLY A 578 22.09 -42.80 -41.50
CA GLY A 578 21.05 -43.10 -42.50
C GLY A 578 19.63 -43.42 -42.00
N GLY A 579 18.64 -42.70 -42.53
CA GLY A 579 17.29 -43.26 -42.81
C GLY A 579 16.08 -42.66 -42.05
N HIS A 580 15.15 -42.05 -42.80
CA HIS A 580 13.86 -41.48 -42.38
C HIS A 580 12.85 -42.46 -41.72
N LYS A 581 12.05 -42.00 -40.74
CA LYS A 581 10.58 -41.73 -40.85
C LYS A 581 9.89 -41.47 -39.48
N LYS A 582 8.95 -40.51 -39.53
CA LYS A 582 7.89 -40.05 -38.61
C LYS A 582 7.40 -40.99 -37.49
N SER A 583 7.18 -40.45 -36.30
CA SER A 583 5.87 -40.47 -35.62
C SER A 583 5.78 -39.37 -34.54
N ALA A 584 4.57 -38.84 -34.38
CA ALA A 584 4.21 -37.88 -33.35
C ALA A 584 4.00 -38.61 -32.01
N GLY A 585 4.52 -38.03 -30.93
CA GLY A 585 4.26 -38.43 -29.55
C GLY A 585 4.68 -37.29 -28.63
N GLY A 586 3.70 -36.53 -28.16
CA GLY A 586 3.92 -35.47 -27.17
C GLY A 586 4.11 -36.01 -25.76
N ALA A 587 4.49 -35.08 -24.88
CA ALA A 587 4.63 -35.16 -23.42
C ALA A 587 5.96 -35.74 -22.90
N GLY A 588 6.65 -34.91 -22.10
CA GLY A 588 7.73 -35.36 -21.24
C GLY A 588 8.99 -34.49 -21.15
N ALA A 589 8.98 -33.24 -21.64
CA ALA A 589 10.05 -32.31 -21.27
C ALA A 589 9.77 -31.81 -19.84
N SER A 590 10.38 -32.45 -18.85
CA SER A 590 10.40 -32.03 -17.46
C SER A 590 10.86 -30.57 -17.38
N ARG A 591 9.93 -29.63 -17.18
CA ARG A 591 10.27 -28.25 -16.88
C ARG A 591 11.10 -28.26 -15.58
N PRO A 592 12.29 -27.62 -15.53
CA PRO A 592 13.01 -27.47 -14.27
C PRO A 592 12.10 -26.73 -13.30
N GLY A 593 11.78 -27.37 -12.17
CA GLY A 593 10.81 -26.85 -11.22
C GLY A 593 11.32 -25.60 -10.50
N LEU A 594 10.43 -24.63 -10.28
CA LEU A 594 10.63 -23.36 -9.55
C LEU A 594 11.24 -23.51 -8.15
N LEU A 595 11.25 -24.74 -7.60
CA LEU A 595 11.67 -25.11 -6.25
C LEU A 595 12.98 -25.91 -6.21
N GLN A 596 13.73 -25.98 -7.31
CA GLN A 596 15.07 -26.58 -7.26
C GLN A 596 15.99 -25.76 -6.35
N LYS A 597 16.98 -26.44 -5.73
CA LYS A 597 18.01 -25.79 -4.89
C LYS A 597 18.86 -24.85 -5.76
N HIS A 598 18.40 -23.62 -5.90
CA HIS A 598 19.21 -22.54 -6.43
C HIS A 598 20.20 -22.08 -5.33
N ALA A 599 21.39 -21.61 -5.71
CA ALA A 599 22.36 -21.01 -4.81
C ALA A 599 21.91 -19.61 -4.35
N LEU A 600 20.66 -19.51 -3.90
CA LEU A 600 20.01 -18.32 -3.36
C LEU A 600 19.83 -18.57 -1.85
N GLY A 601 20.32 -17.65 -1.01
CA GLY A 601 20.07 -17.72 0.44
C GLY A 601 18.58 -17.62 0.80
N PHE A 602 18.22 -17.77 2.08
CA PHE A 602 16.86 -17.68 2.65
C PHE A 602 15.70 -18.48 1.98
N GLY A 603 15.98 -19.25 0.92
CA GLY A 603 15.00 -20.09 0.21
C GLY A 603 14.10 -19.31 -0.76
N VAL A 604 13.71 -19.95 -1.86
CA VAL A 604 12.69 -19.43 -2.78
C VAL A 604 11.32 -19.60 -2.12
N LYS A 605 10.57 -18.50 -1.96
CA LYS A 605 9.20 -18.50 -1.41
C LYS A 605 8.21 -18.10 -2.51
N THR A 606 7.06 -18.76 -2.54
CA THR A 606 5.94 -18.44 -3.44
C THR A 606 4.88 -17.64 -2.71
N GLY A 607 4.21 -16.71 -3.40
CA GLY A 607 2.96 -16.12 -2.91
C GLY A 607 1.83 -17.13 -3.11
N TRP A 608 1.57 -17.95 -2.10
CA TRP A 608 0.58 -19.02 -2.15
C TRP A 608 -0.81 -18.51 -1.73
N LEU A 609 -1.86 -19.12 -2.26
CA LEU A 609 -3.23 -19.03 -1.76
C LEU A 609 -3.60 -20.34 -1.04
N SER A 610 -4.56 -20.32 -0.13
CA SER A 610 -4.83 -21.50 0.70
C SER A 610 -5.33 -22.71 -0.12
N GLN A 611 -5.90 -22.48 -1.31
CA GLN A 611 -6.22 -23.56 -2.27
C GLN A 611 -4.98 -24.25 -2.84
N ASP A 612 -3.82 -23.59 -2.89
CA ASP A 612 -2.56 -24.17 -3.36
C ASP A 612 -2.02 -25.21 -2.36
N LEU A 613 -2.32 -25.03 -1.07
CA LEU A 613 -1.96 -25.98 -0.01
C LEU A 613 -2.85 -27.23 -0.06
N ASN A 614 -4.16 -27.02 -0.21
CA ASN A 614 -5.18 -28.06 -0.37
C ASN A 614 -6.49 -27.42 -0.88
N PRO A 615 -7.31 -28.09 -1.71
CA PRO A 615 -8.59 -27.54 -2.18
C PRO A 615 -9.57 -27.10 -1.08
N HIS A 616 -9.46 -27.66 0.13
CA HIS A 616 -10.28 -27.27 1.29
C HIS A 616 -9.74 -26.06 2.05
N GLY A 617 -8.57 -25.53 1.67
CA GLY A 617 -7.93 -24.39 2.33
C GLY A 617 -7.26 -24.71 3.66
N VAL A 618 -7.10 -26.00 3.98
CA VAL A 618 -6.54 -26.53 5.23
C VAL A 618 -5.59 -27.69 4.97
N VAL A 619 -4.63 -27.89 5.85
CA VAL A 619 -3.62 -28.94 5.77
C VAL A 619 -3.32 -29.53 7.15
N GLY A 620 -3.01 -30.82 7.18
CA GLY A 620 -2.72 -31.56 8.42
C GLY A 620 -3.79 -32.60 8.74
N ASP A 621 -3.61 -33.30 9.84
CA ASP A 621 -4.52 -34.35 10.30
C ASP A 621 -5.45 -33.88 11.42
N ALA A 622 -6.51 -33.18 11.05
CA ALA A 622 -7.51 -32.70 12.02
C ALA A 622 -8.24 -33.85 12.74
N ALA A 623 -8.24 -35.07 12.21
CA ALA A 623 -8.84 -36.22 12.90
C ALA A 623 -7.98 -36.69 14.09
N ASP A 624 -6.68 -36.38 14.10
CA ASP A 624 -5.78 -36.56 15.24
C ASP A 624 -5.83 -35.37 16.22
N ALA A 625 -6.93 -34.63 16.29
CA ALA A 625 -7.07 -33.56 17.27
C ALA A 625 -7.51 -34.10 18.64
N ASP A 626 -6.97 -33.54 19.73
CA ASP A 626 -7.31 -33.93 21.10
C ASP A 626 -7.42 -32.72 22.04
N ALA A 627 -8.48 -32.68 22.85
CA ALA A 627 -8.74 -31.57 23.75
C ALA A 627 -7.70 -31.44 24.88
N ALA A 628 -7.08 -32.54 25.32
CA ALA A 628 -6.05 -32.50 26.35
C ALA A 628 -4.76 -31.89 25.81
N ARG A 629 -4.34 -32.25 24.58
CA ARG A 629 -3.26 -31.54 23.85
C ARG A 629 -3.58 -30.06 23.72
N GLY A 630 -4.82 -29.72 23.34
CA GLY A 630 -5.29 -28.33 23.25
C GLY A 630 -5.13 -27.53 24.53
N LYS A 631 -5.49 -28.13 25.67
CA LYS A 631 -5.30 -27.54 27.00
C LYS A 631 -3.83 -27.25 27.28
N THR A 632 -2.94 -28.24 27.08
CA THR A 632 -1.50 -28.08 27.33
C THR A 632 -0.89 -26.98 26.45
N LEU A 633 -1.28 -26.90 25.18
CA LEU A 633 -0.86 -25.84 24.26
C LEU A 633 -1.30 -24.46 24.77
N VAL A 634 -2.56 -24.35 25.19
CA VAL A 634 -3.14 -23.09 25.68
C VAL A 634 -2.44 -22.60 26.94
N GLU A 635 -2.22 -23.48 27.91
CA GLU A 635 -1.54 -23.14 29.17
C GLU A 635 -0.09 -22.71 28.91
N ALA A 636 0.64 -23.45 28.06
CA ALA A 636 2.03 -23.14 27.73
C ALA A 636 2.19 -21.82 26.96
N ALA A 637 1.33 -21.56 25.96
CA ALA A 637 1.34 -20.32 25.20
C ALA A 637 1.02 -19.09 26.08
N ALA A 638 0.05 -19.22 26.99
CA ALA A 638 -0.29 -18.16 27.94
C ALA A 638 0.86 -17.90 28.93
N ALA A 639 1.54 -18.95 29.40
CA ALA A 639 2.73 -18.82 30.24
C ALA A 639 3.87 -18.09 29.51
N GLY A 640 4.15 -18.45 28.26
CA GLY A 640 5.17 -17.79 27.43
C GLY A 640 4.86 -16.30 27.21
N LEU A 641 3.61 -15.93 26.92
CA LEU A 641 3.21 -14.53 26.82
C LEU A 641 3.35 -13.79 28.16
N THR A 642 2.99 -14.43 29.27
CA THR A 642 3.17 -13.86 30.61
C THR A 642 4.63 -13.53 30.86
N GLN A 643 5.53 -14.47 30.58
CA GLN A 643 6.98 -14.27 30.75
C GLN A 643 7.50 -13.13 29.86
N LEU A 644 7.11 -13.08 28.59
CA LEU A 644 7.49 -12.00 27.67
C LEU A 644 7.06 -10.63 28.18
N ILE A 645 5.84 -10.51 28.71
CA ILE A 645 5.34 -9.26 29.28
C ILE A 645 6.18 -8.85 30.50
N VAL A 646 6.51 -9.80 31.39
CA VAL A 646 7.35 -9.55 32.58
C VAL A 646 8.75 -9.09 32.17
N GLU A 647 9.37 -9.75 31.19
CA GLU A 647 10.71 -9.43 30.70
C GLU A 647 10.76 -8.03 30.05
N LEU A 648 9.80 -7.72 29.17
CA LEU A 648 9.71 -6.40 28.58
C LEU A 648 9.46 -5.33 29.63
N HIS A 649 8.58 -5.60 30.61
CA HIS A 649 8.33 -4.67 31.70
C HIS A 649 9.62 -4.37 32.49
N GLY A 650 10.45 -5.39 32.75
CA GLY A 650 11.73 -5.24 33.46
C GLY A 650 12.87 -4.60 32.65
N THR A 651 12.73 -4.47 31.33
CA THR A 651 13.76 -3.90 30.45
C THR A 651 13.65 -2.38 30.40
N ASP A 652 14.75 -1.63 30.54
CA ASP A 652 14.72 -0.18 30.25
C ASP A 652 14.54 0.01 28.73
N ALA A 653 13.48 0.69 28.32
CA ALA A 653 13.17 0.96 26.91
C ALA A 653 14.33 1.68 26.18
N PHE A 654 15.22 2.36 26.92
CA PHE A 654 16.40 3.03 26.38
C PHE A 654 17.65 2.14 26.32
N ASP A 655 17.74 1.06 27.11
CA ASP A 655 18.94 0.20 27.10
C ASP A 655 19.07 -0.59 25.78
N TRP A 656 17.94 -0.87 25.13
CA TRP A 656 17.90 -1.44 23.78
C TRP A 656 18.47 -0.50 22.69
N THR A 657 18.61 0.81 22.97
CA THR A 657 19.28 1.79 22.09
C THR A 657 20.74 2.05 22.44
N THR A 658 21.16 1.76 23.67
CA THR A 658 22.45 2.19 24.23
C THR A 658 23.49 1.09 24.34
N GLY A 659 23.30 -0.06 23.69
CA GLY A 659 24.43 -0.91 23.31
C GLY A 659 25.47 -0.02 22.60
N ASN A 660 26.58 0.26 23.29
CA ASN A 660 27.59 1.33 23.12
C ASN A 660 28.20 1.53 21.70
N VAL A 661 27.38 1.65 20.67
CA VAL A 661 27.74 2.02 19.31
C VAL A 661 26.63 2.94 18.79
N PRO A 662 26.89 4.23 18.53
CA PRO A 662 25.91 5.11 17.91
C PRO A 662 25.63 4.61 16.49
N LEU A 663 24.40 4.13 16.23
CA LEU A 663 23.97 3.75 14.87
C LEU A 663 23.72 4.96 13.96
N TYR A 664 23.75 6.18 14.49
CA TYR A 664 23.77 7.43 13.75
C TYR A 664 24.72 8.44 14.42
N PRO A 665 25.62 9.12 13.70
CA PRO A 665 26.37 10.23 14.27
C PRO A 665 25.39 11.30 14.74
N PRO A 666 25.65 11.97 15.88
CA PRO A 666 24.75 12.97 16.44
C PRO A 666 24.51 14.06 15.39
N GLN A 667 23.27 14.13 14.89
CA GLN A 667 22.85 15.30 14.15
C GLN A 667 22.91 16.48 15.12
N GLY A 668 23.70 17.48 14.75
CA GLY A 668 23.91 18.70 15.54
C GLY A 668 22.59 19.39 15.88
N PRO A 669 22.65 20.40 16.78
CA PRO A 669 21.45 21.03 17.32
C PRO A 669 20.58 21.60 16.19
N ARG A 670 19.32 21.14 16.15
CA ARG A 670 18.27 21.67 15.27
C ARG A 670 18.13 23.17 15.53
N LYS A 671 18.28 23.98 14.49
CA LYS A 671 17.89 25.40 14.46
C LYS A 671 16.57 25.55 13.72
#